data_AF-A0A0A1T522-F1
#
_entry.id   AF-A0A0A1T522-F1
#
_cell.length_a   1.000
_cell.length_b   1.000
_cell.length_c   1.000
_cell.angle_alpha   90.00
_cell.angle_beta   90.00
_cell.angle_gamma   90.00
#
_symmetry.space_group_name_H-M   'P 1'
#
loop_
_entity.id
_entity.type
_entity.pdbx_description
1 polymer ?
#
loop_
_entity_poly.entity_id
_entity_poly.type
_entity_poly.pdbx_seq_one_letter_code
_entity_poly.pdbx_strand_id
1 'polypeptide(L)'
;MEAKKIVDNVQGIYGGQTTSGTLRLTDFHIVFCAPAPESDDAPKEDPPKPPKTRERWLTYPMLSQCTFRPVPPTSRQAPSIRIRCRDFTFVTFNFADSDVAKEAFDFIKTRTAKLGSVEKLFAFSHKPLKNEKACDGWNFYDPRAEFRRQGISEKLPDKGWRVTTINKDYTFCDTYPAFLVVPSKISDNVLKYAKDFRSRNRIPALSYIHPVNNCTITRSSQPLSGITRKTNVQDEKLVAASFSASMPEGSGAQTPVSSQLDLSNTPSTVEPELSETERYEDDLIAKSAAIFDAKTGKRLIYGAQQSNLIVDARPTINAMVNQVQGMGSENMDKYKFARKIFLNIENIHVMRSSLSKVVDSLKDADISPLPPNRELLHNSGWLKHIHDVLDGSAIIARQVGINHSHVLIHCSDGWDRTSQLSALSQIMLDPYYRTMEGFIVLVEKDWLSFGHMFRLRSGHLNHEDWFTTQRDAFAGTKVQPGENDGVNETFQNVLSGAKRFFNQNKDDVDMSNSDETASVKTVDTQATTPKMVSPVFHQFLDCTYQLVKQNPKRFEYNERFLRRLLYHLYSCQYGTFLYNSEKQRVDAKVAERTSSVWDYFLCRKQEFTNPDYDSTIDDHIKGQERILLPRLKDIRWWYQLFGRTDDEMNAGLNAAAAAETERMAAVSSLNYPSVVTEEPTQGGASPRIAPLTSSQSVLTSVETAHESLTPAAANPSLQRSASAEGMRAFTAIKEGFAGLNIGRGMLSNLGITEEPEPAPATKTQPANQEMREMA
;
A
#
# COMPACT_ATOMS: atom_id res chain seq x y z
N MET A 1 -16.98 -12.25 26.05
CA MET A 1 -15.89 -11.89 26.98
C MET A 1 -16.50 -11.16 28.16
N GLU A 2 -15.96 -11.31 29.36
CA GLU A 2 -16.44 -10.58 30.54
C GLU A 2 -16.08 -9.09 30.43
N ALA A 3 -17.02 -8.20 30.74
CA ALA A 3 -16.77 -6.76 30.81
C ALA A 3 -16.13 -6.41 32.16
N LYS A 4 -15.01 -5.69 32.13
CA LYS A 4 -14.31 -5.18 33.31
C LYS A 4 -14.80 -3.79 33.74
N LYS A 5 -15.35 -3.03 32.79
CA LYS A 5 -16.13 -1.81 33.05
C LYS A 5 -17.34 -1.76 32.14
N ILE A 6 -18.48 -1.33 32.67
CA ILE A 6 -19.71 -1.09 31.93
C ILE A 6 -20.09 0.38 32.17
N VAL A 7 -20.47 1.08 31.10
CA VAL A 7 -20.97 2.46 31.16
C VAL A 7 -22.24 2.54 30.33
N ASP A 8 -23.36 2.75 31.00
CA ASP A 8 -24.68 2.90 30.37
C ASP A 8 -24.93 4.34 29.90
N ASN A 9 -25.95 4.52 29.05
CA ASN A 9 -26.37 5.81 28.51
C ASN A 9 -25.26 6.57 27.76
N VAL A 10 -24.36 5.85 27.08
CA VAL A 10 -23.34 6.42 26.20
C VAL A 10 -23.95 6.63 24.81
N GLN A 11 -23.76 7.83 24.24
CA GLN A 11 -24.13 8.09 22.85
C GLN A 11 -22.93 7.80 21.94
N GLY A 12 -23.01 6.74 21.15
CA GLY A 12 -22.05 6.42 20.10
C GLY A 12 -22.44 7.09 18.78
N ILE A 13 -21.52 7.87 18.21
CA ILE A 13 -21.64 8.50 16.89
C ILE A 13 -20.74 7.75 15.91
N TYR A 14 -21.30 7.34 14.78
CA TYR A 14 -20.60 6.69 13.67
C TYR A 14 -21.27 7.07 12.34
N GLY A 15 -20.50 7.56 11.36
CA GLY A 15 -21.03 7.97 10.05
C GLY A 15 -22.10 9.07 10.14
N GLY A 16 -21.98 10.00 11.08
CA GLY A 16 -23.00 11.01 11.38
C GLY A 16 -24.26 10.50 12.12
N GLN A 17 -24.40 9.18 12.32
CA GLN A 17 -25.53 8.60 13.04
C GLN A 17 -25.23 8.48 14.53
N THR A 18 -26.04 9.14 15.36
CA THR A 18 -25.99 9.03 16.83
C THR A 18 -26.91 7.92 17.31
N THR A 19 -26.39 7.01 18.13
CA THR A 19 -27.15 5.92 18.77
C THR A 19 -26.84 5.87 20.26
N SER A 20 -27.86 5.75 21.10
CA SER A 20 -27.68 5.55 22.55
C SER A 20 -27.51 4.06 22.87
N GLY A 21 -26.61 3.73 23.79
CA GLY A 21 -26.33 2.35 24.17
C GLY A 21 -25.43 2.22 25.39
N THR A 22 -24.96 1.00 25.61
CA THR A 22 -24.04 0.65 26.70
C THR A 22 -22.65 0.38 26.14
N LEU A 23 -21.64 1.03 26.71
CA LEU A 23 -20.24 0.80 26.41
C LEU A 23 -19.65 -0.21 27.41
N ARG A 24 -19.21 -1.36 26.91
CA ARG A 24 -18.56 -2.42 27.68
C ARG A 24 -17.07 -2.44 27.34
N LEU A 25 -16.21 -2.27 28.35
CA LEU A 25 -14.76 -2.37 28.20
C LEU A 25 -14.31 -3.72 28.76
N THR A 26 -13.62 -4.51 27.92
CA THR A 26 -13.07 -5.84 28.27
C THR A 26 -11.55 -5.75 28.36
N ASP A 27 -10.83 -6.86 28.55
CA ASP A 27 -9.36 -6.83 28.52
C ASP A 27 -8.75 -6.67 27.10
N PHE A 28 -9.55 -6.87 26.04
CA PHE A 28 -9.08 -6.88 24.64
C PHE A 28 -9.86 -5.97 23.67
N HIS A 29 -11.11 -5.65 24.02
CA HIS A 29 -12.07 -4.97 23.15
C HIS A 29 -12.85 -3.88 23.89
N ILE A 30 -13.14 -2.81 23.16
CA ILE A 30 -14.28 -1.92 23.39
C ILE A 30 -15.48 -2.54 22.67
N VAL A 31 -16.59 -2.75 23.37
CA VAL A 31 -17.83 -3.27 22.79
C VAL A 31 -18.97 -2.29 23.04
N PHE A 32 -19.52 -1.71 21.99
CA PHE A 32 -20.66 -0.80 22.08
C PHE A 32 -21.95 -1.54 21.70
N CYS A 33 -22.90 -1.60 22.64
CA CYS A 33 -24.16 -2.33 22.52
C CYS A 33 -25.30 -1.33 22.39
N ALA A 34 -25.96 -1.27 21.24
CA ALA A 34 -27.10 -0.38 20.99
C ALA A 34 -28.32 -1.18 20.52
N PRO A 35 -29.56 -0.66 20.66
CA PRO A 35 -30.73 -1.27 20.02
C PRO A 35 -30.52 -1.39 18.50
N ALA A 36 -30.90 -2.51 17.91
CA ALA A 36 -30.96 -2.62 16.47
C ALA A 36 -32.12 -1.73 15.96
N PRO A 37 -31.96 -1.04 14.80
CA PRO A 37 -33.08 -0.35 14.18
C PRO A 37 -34.16 -1.37 13.83
N GLU A 38 -35.39 -1.12 14.27
CA GLU A 38 -36.57 -1.86 13.84
C GLU A 38 -36.79 -1.64 12.34
N SER A 39 -37.13 -2.69 11.61
CA SER A 39 -37.59 -2.58 10.22
C SER A 39 -39.10 -2.36 10.22
N ASP A 40 -39.58 -1.31 9.56
CA ASP A 40 -41.00 -0.94 9.52
C ASP A 40 -41.92 -2.08 9.02
N ASP A 41 -41.37 -3.02 8.23
CA ASP A 41 -42.07 -4.20 7.68
C ASP A 41 -42.09 -5.44 8.61
N ALA A 42 -41.61 -5.36 9.85
CA ALA A 42 -41.58 -6.52 10.75
C ALA A 42 -42.99 -6.85 11.32
N PRO A 43 -43.48 -8.10 11.22
CA PRO A 43 -44.70 -8.51 11.89
C PRO A 43 -44.60 -8.33 13.41
N LYS A 44 -45.58 -7.66 14.01
CA LYS A 44 -45.71 -7.54 15.47
C LYS A 44 -46.18 -8.87 16.05
N GLU A 45 -45.23 -9.72 16.41
CA GLU A 45 -45.49 -10.94 17.18
C GLU A 45 -45.72 -10.61 18.67
N ASP A 46 -46.79 -11.18 19.24
CA ASP A 46 -47.06 -11.17 20.67
C ASP A 46 -46.75 -12.58 21.27
N PRO A 47 -46.03 -12.69 22.40
CA PRO A 47 -45.43 -11.60 23.17
C PRO A 47 -44.21 -10.98 22.47
N PRO A 48 -43.90 -9.69 22.75
CA PRO A 48 -42.80 -8.99 22.10
C PRO A 48 -41.46 -9.69 22.38
N LYS A 49 -40.78 -10.14 21.32
CA LYS A 49 -39.40 -10.61 21.41
C LYS A 49 -38.52 -9.50 22.00
N PRO A 50 -37.55 -9.82 22.89
CA PRO A 50 -36.64 -8.82 23.43
C PRO A 50 -35.92 -8.09 22.28
N PRO A 51 -35.77 -6.76 22.35
CA PRO A 51 -35.21 -5.98 21.26
C PRO A 51 -33.80 -6.47 20.92
N LYS A 52 -33.58 -6.84 19.65
CA LYS A 52 -32.27 -7.30 19.19
C LYS A 52 -31.25 -6.18 19.43
N THR A 53 -30.17 -6.47 20.15
CA THR A 53 -29.07 -5.51 20.38
C THR A 53 -28.00 -5.70 19.31
N ARG A 54 -27.63 -4.63 18.60
CA ARG A 54 -26.46 -4.60 17.73
C ARG A 54 -25.22 -4.31 18.56
N GLU A 55 -24.25 -5.21 18.55
CA GLU A 55 -22.93 -4.97 19.13
C GLU A 55 -21.92 -4.52 18.05
N ARG A 56 -21.00 -3.62 18.42
CA ARG A 56 -19.85 -3.19 17.61
C ARG A 56 -18.58 -3.42 18.39
N TRP A 57 -17.57 -4.04 17.77
CA TRP A 57 -16.39 -4.53 18.46
C TRP A 57 -15.12 -3.83 17.93
N LEU A 58 -14.37 -3.16 18.81
CA LEU A 58 -13.08 -2.53 18.45
C LEU A 58 -11.97 -3.16 19.30
N THR A 59 -11.00 -3.82 18.67
CA THR A 59 -9.82 -4.36 19.38
C THR A 59 -8.88 -3.21 19.79
N TYR A 60 -8.27 -3.29 20.97
CA TYR A 60 -7.35 -2.21 21.42
C TYR A 60 -6.19 -1.91 20.45
N PRO A 61 -5.52 -2.90 19.81
CA PRO A 61 -4.45 -2.62 18.86
C PRO A 61 -4.91 -1.90 17.58
N MET A 62 -6.21 -1.95 17.25
CA MET A 62 -6.80 -1.23 16.13
C MET A 62 -6.78 0.30 16.32
N LEU A 63 -6.66 0.80 17.56
CA LEU A 63 -6.67 2.25 17.83
C LEU A 63 -5.41 2.90 17.23
N SER A 64 -5.61 3.88 16.34
CA SER A 64 -4.55 4.74 15.80
C SER A 64 -4.39 6.03 16.60
N GLN A 65 -5.49 6.62 17.07
CA GLN A 65 -5.52 7.78 17.96
C GLN A 65 -6.76 7.73 18.87
N CYS A 66 -6.63 8.20 20.11
CA CYS A 66 -7.71 8.30 21.09
C CYS A 66 -7.63 9.66 21.78
N THR A 67 -8.66 10.49 21.64
CA THR A 67 -8.69 11.86 22.16
C THR A 67 -9.83 12.04 23.15
N PHE A 68 -9.48 12.38 24.39
CA PHE A 68 -10.44 12.75 25.42
C PHE A 68 -10.67 14.26 25.44
N ARG A 69 -11.94 14.67 25.39
CA ARG A 69 -12.42 16.05 25.51
C ARG A 69 -13.24 16.16 26.81
N PRO A 70 -12.60 16.51 27.95
CA PRO A 70 -13.31 16.83 29.19
C PRO A 70 -14.12 18.12 29.02
N VAL A 71 -15.19 18.26 29.80
CA VAL A 71 -15.98 19.51 29.88
C VAL A 71 -15.99 20.05 31.32
N PRO A 72 -16.13 21.38 31.52
CA PRO A 72 -16.43 21.95 32.83
C PRO A 72 -17.82 21.51 33.33
N PRO A 73 -18.04 21.33 34.65
CA PRO A 73 -19.35 20.93 35.21
C PRO A 73 -20.50 21.90 34.92
N THR A 74 -20.21 23.13 34.51
CA THR A 74 -21.19 24.16 34.14
C THR A 74 -21.58 24.15 32.66
N SER A 75 -20.92 23.35 31.82
CA SER A 75 -21.24 23.27 30.39
C SER A 75 -22.46 22.39 30.12
N ARG A 76 -23.23 22.74 29.08
CA ARG A 76 -24.35 21.92 28.55
C ARG A 76 -23.89 20.87 27.52
N GLN A 77 -22.59 20.66 27.41
CA GLN A 77 -21.97 19.84 26.37
C GLN A 77 -21.45 18.55 27.00
N ALA A 78 -21.59 17.43 26.30
CA ALA A 78 -21.18 16.14 26.83
C ALA A 78 -19.65 15.95 26.75
N PRO A 79 -18.98 15.44 27.81
CA PRO A 79 -17.61 14.95 27.72
C PRO A 79 -17.54 13.81 26.70
N SER A 80 -16.46 13.76 25.91
CA SER A 80 -16.37 12.81 24.80
C SER A 80 -15.00 12.15 24.65
N ILE A 81 -15.01 10.92 24.12
CA ILE A 81 -13.82 10.20 23.65
C ILE A 81 -13.99 9.98 22.15
N ARG A 82 -13.12 10.59 21.34
CA ARG A 82 -13.03 10.37 19.89
C ARG A 82 -11.93 9.37 19.59
N ILE A 83 -12.25 8.31 18.86
CA ILE A 83 -11.34 7.24 18.49
C ILE A 83 -11.20 7.19 16.98
N ARG A 84 -9.94 7.16 16.53
CA ARG A 84 -9.56 6.86 15.15
C ARG A 84 -8.92 5.47 15.15
N CYS A 85 -9.27 4.64 14.18
CA CYS A 85 -8.76 3.28 14.04
C CYS A 85 -7.80 3.15 12.83
N ARG A 86 -7.07 2.04 12.75
CA ARG A 86 -6.10 1.72 11.68
C ARG A 86 -6.74 1.19 10.39
N ASP A 87 -8.00 0.78 10.48
CA ASP A 87 -8.89 0.38 9.38
C ASP A 87 -9.75 1.55 8.85
N PHE A 88 -9.42 2.79 9.22
CA PHE A 88 -10.17 4.01 8.87
C PHE A 88 -11.60 4.06 9.43
N THR A 89 -11.92 3.23 10.43
CA THR A 89 -13.10 3.42 11.28
C THR A 89 -12.89 4.63 12.20
N PHE A 90 -13.86 5.54 12.25
CA PHE A 90 -13.89 6.69 13.15
C PHE A 90 -15.14 6.61 14.03
N VAL A 91 -15.00 6.75 15.34
CA VAL A 91 -16.13 6.76 16.30
C VAL A 91 -15.95 7.84 17.35
N THR A 92 -17.06 8.45 17.78
CA THR A 92 -17.09 9.34 18.94
C THR A 92 -18.07 8.81 19.97
N PHE A 93 -17.65 8.69 21.23
CA PHE A 93 -18.50 8.34 22.37
C PHE A 93 -18.71 9.57 23.25
N ASN A 94 -19.95 10.00 23.41
CA ASN A 94 -20.33 11.04 24.36
C ASN A 94 -20.88 10.40 25.64
N PHE A 95 -20.44 10.91 26.79
CA PHE A 95 -20.78 10.41 28.11
C PHE A 95 -21.65 11.43 28.85
N ALA A 96 -22.43 10.98 29.83
CA ALA A 96 -23.18 11.89 30.71
C ALA A 96 -22.28 12.58 31.75
N ASP A 97 -21.17 11.93 32.14
CA ASP A 97 -20.30 12.33 33.24
C ASP A 97 -18.82 12.38 32.81
N SER A 98 -18.10 13.41 33.28
CA SER A 98 -16.72 13.73 32.87
C SER A 98 -15.68 12.84 33.54
N ASP A 99 -15.91 12.43 34.78
CA ASP A 99 -15.03 11.52 35.51
C ASP A 99 -15.22 10.08 35.02
N VAL A 100 -16.46 9.67 34.73
CA VAL A 100 -16.73 8.36 34.09
C VAL A 100 -16.06 8.26 32.71
N ALA A 101 -16.10 9.33 31.91
CA ALA A 101 -15.41 9.41 30.63
C ALA A 101 -13.89 9.35 30.79
N LYS A 102 -13.33 10.09 31.75
CA LYS A 102 -11.90 10.07 32.06
C LYS A 102 -11.42 8.68 32.48
N GLU A 103 -12.13 8.02 33.39
CA GLU A 103 -11.79 6.65 33.80
C GLU A 103 -11.90 5.66 32.63
N ALA A 104 -12.86 5.82 31.73
CA ALA A 104 -12.97 5.00 30.53
C ALA A 104 -11.76 5.23 29.58
N PHE A 105 -11.34 6.49 29.40
CA PHE A 105 -10.14 6.84 28.65
C PHE A 105 -8.87 6.24 29.27
N ASP A 106 -8.68 6.37 30.59
CA ASP A 106 -7.52 5.83 31.31
C ASP A 106 -7.49 4.29 31.28
N PHE A 107 -8.66 3.63 31.32
CA PHE A 107 -8.78 2.19 31.11
C PHE A 107 -8.31 1.79 29.71
N ILE A 108 -8.84 2.44 28.66
CA ILE A 108 -8.47 2.19 27.27
C ILE A 108 -6.96 2.43 27.07
N LYS A 109 -6.42 3.56 27.56
CA LYS A 109 -4.99 3.87 27.50
C LYS A 109 -4.13 2.77 28.12
N THR A 110 -4.52 2.29 29.30
CA THR A 110 -3.80 1.22 30.01
C THR A 110 -3.87 -0.12 29.26
N ARG A 111 -5.03 -0.49 28.71
CA ARG A 111 -5.25 -1.70 27.90
C ARG A 111 -4.80 -1.59 26.44
N THR A 112 -4.14 -0.49 26.07
CA THR A 112 -3.66 -0.27 24.70
C THR A 112 -2.16 0.05 24.66
N ALA A 113 -1.68 1.05 25.41
CA ALA A 113 -0.29 1.51 25.37
C ALA A 113 0.60 0.95 26.51
N LYS A 114 0.01 0.33 27.55
CA LYS A 114 0.74 -0.17 28.74
C LYS A 114 0.78 -1.69 28.86
N LEU A 115 0.61 -2.43 27.76
CA LEU A 115 0.68 -3.90 27.76
C LEU A 115 2.07 -4.40 28.19
N GLY A 116 3.13 -3.84 27.63
CA GLY A 116 4.52 -4.23 27.91
C GLY A 116 4.96 -5.60 27.34
N SER A 117 4.08 -6.37 26.70
CA SER A 117 4.43 -7.57 25.93
C SER A 117 3.34 -7.90 24.90
N VAL A 118 3.76 -8.44 23.74
CA VAL A 118 2.86 -8.97 22.70
C VAL A 118 2.06 -10.17 23.19
N GLU A 119 2.53 -10.88 24.21
CA GLU A 119 1.84 -12.04 24.78
C GLU A 119 0.55 -11.69 25.54
N LYS A 120 0.33 -10.39 25.81
CA LYS A 120 -0.91 -9.86 26.38
C LYS A 120 -1.92 -9.42 25.31
N LEU A 121 -1.64 -9.63 24.03
CA LEU A 121 -2.57 -9.37 22.93
C LEU A 121 -3.62 -10.49 22.81
N PHE A 122 -4.74 -10.19 22.16
CA PHE A 122 -5.88 -11.10 22.10
C PHE A 122 -5.54 -12.47 21.49
N ALA A 123 -4.61 -12.56 20.54
CA ALA A 123 -4.19 -13.82 19.91
C ALA A 123 -3.82 -14.95 20.89
N PHE A 124 -3.24 -14.61 22.06
CA PHE A 124 -2.86 -15.59 23.09
C PHE A 124 -4.01 -16.00 24.02
N SER A 125 -5.16 -15.32 23.91
CA SER A 125 -6.42 -15.65 24.60
C SER A 125 -7.56 -15.98 23.63
N HIS A 126 -7.29 -15.93 22.32
CA HIS A 126 -8.27 -16.18 21.29
C HIS A 126 -8.62 -17.67 21.27
N LYS A 127 -9.92 -17.96 21.11
CA LYS A 127 -10.45 -19.31 20.99
C LYS A 127 -10.99 -19.44 19.56
N PRO A 128 -10.27 -20.12 18.65
CA PRO A 128 -10.71 -20.27 17.27
C PRO A 128 -12.02 -21.06 17.20
N LEU A 129 -12.81 -20.78 16.17
CA LEU A 129 -14.07 -21.46 15.90
C LEU A 129 -13.84 -22.92 15.48
N LYS A 130 -14.91 -23.74 15.50
CA LYS A 130 -14.81 -25.18 15.24
C LYS A 130 -14.29 -25.50 13.82
N ASN A 131 -14.66 -24.68 12.84
CA ASN A 131 -14.21 -24.77 11.44
C ASN A 131 -12.77 -24.26 11.27
N GLU A 132 -12.37 -23.20 11.96
CA GLU A 132 -10.99 -22.70 11.97
C GLU A 132 -10.02 -23.75 12.55
N LYS A 133 -10.42 -24.44 13.63
CA LYS A 133 -9.65 -25.57 14.20
C LYS A 133 -9.48 -26.80 13.29
N ALA A 134 -10.22 -26.87 12.18
CA ALA A 134 -10.07 -27.93 11.19
C ALA A 134 -9.06 -27.56 10.09
N CYS A 135 -8.58 -26.32 10.06
CA CYS A 135 -7.50 -25.87 9.18
C CYS A 135 -6.14 -25.99 9.89
N ASP A 136 -5.07 -26.07 9.10
CA ASP A 136 -3.69 -25.99 9.58
C ASP A 136 -2.96 -24.85 8.86
N GLY A 137 -3.33 -23.62 9.21
CA GLY A 137 -2.73 -22.40 8.69
C GLY A 137 -1.33 -22.12 9.22
N TRP A 138 -0.75 -22.94 10.11
CA TRP A 138 0.64 -22.78 10.55
C TRP A 138 1.61 -23.60 9.70
N ASN A 139 1.21 -24.82 9.31
CA ASN A 139 2.02 -25.68 8.43
C ASN A 139 1.72 -25.48 6.93
N PHE A 140 0.89 -24.49 6.58
CA PHE A 140 0.51 -24.19 5.19
C PHE A 140 1.68 -23.78 4.30
N TYR A 141 2.72 -23.15 4.85
CA TYR A 141 3.94 -22.79 4.14
C TYR A 141 5.11 -23.72 4.51
N ASP A 142 5.52 -24.58 3.58
CA ASP A 142 6.80 -25.28 3.62
C ASP A 142 7.80 -24.63 2.64
N PRO A 143 8.90 -24.01 3.12
CA PRO A 143 9.97 -23.49 2.26
C PRO A 143 10.51 -24.51 1.27
N ARG A 144 10.58 -25.80 1.65
CA ARG A 144 11.12 -26.87 0.80
C ARG A 144 10.16 -27.18 -0.35
N ALA A 145 8.85 -27.20 -0.09
CA ALA A 145 7.83 -27.35 -1.12
C ALA A 145 7.83 -26.18 -2.10
N GLU A 146 7.91 -24.94 -1.61
CA GLU A 146 7.89 -23.75 -2.48
C GLU A 146 9.13 -23.68 -3.38
N PHE A 147 10.35 -23.86 -2.84
CA PHE A 147 11.54 -23.88 -3.70
C PHE A 147 11.57 -25.10 -4.65
N ARG A 148 11.00 -26.25 -4.25
CA ARG A 148 10.81 -27.41 -5.13
C ARG A 148 9.83 -27.12 -6.27
N ARG A 149 8.74 -26.39 -6.02
CA ARG A 149 7.76 -25.94 -7.04
C ARG A 149 8.45 -25.09 -8.12
N GLN A 150 9.40 -24.24 -7.73
CA GLN A 150 10.21 -23.45 -8.66
C GLN A 150 11.35 -24.25 -9.35
N GLY A 151 11.52 -25.53 -8.98
CA GLY A 151 12.49 -26.45 -9.56
C GLY A 151 13.86 -26.48 -8.89
N ILE A 152 13.94 -26.20 -7.58
CA ILE A 152 15.15 -26.33 -6.76
C ILE A 152 14.97 -27.47 -5.74
N SER A 153 15.75 -28.56 -5.85
CA SER A 153 15.80 -29.63 -4.85
C SER A 153 16.68 -29.27 -3.65
N GLU A 154 16.41 -29.95 -2.53
CA GLU A 154 17.31 -29.94 -1.38
C GLU A 154 18.48 -30.93 -1.54
N LYS A 155 18.30 -31.99 -2.34
CA LYS A 155 19.26 -33.11 -2.41
C LYS A 155 20.44 -32.86 -3.34
N LEU A 156 20.26 -32.04 -4.36
CA LEU A 156 21.23 -31.79 -5.43
C LEU A 156 21.20 -30.30 -5.81
N PRO A 157 22.32 -29.72 -6.27
CA PRO A 157 22.31 -28.37 -6.83
C PRO A 157 21.57 -28.35 -8.18
N ASP A 158 20.44 -27.66 -8.24
CA ASP A 158 19.59 -27.55 -9.44
C ASP A 158 19.62 -26.11 -9.97
N LYS A 159 19.59 -25.96 -11.31
CA LYS A 159 19.57 -24.65 -12.01
C LYS A 159 20.68 -23.67 -11.55
N GLY A 160 21.79 -24.20 -11.01
CA GLY A 160 22.89 -23.42 -10.44
C GLY A 160 22.69 -22.90 -9.01
N TRP A 161 21.66 -23.37 -8.30
CA TRP A 161 21.36 -23.00 -6.92
C TRP A 161 21.47 -24.20 -5.99
N ARG A 162 21.67 -23.94 -4.69
CA ARG A 162 21.67 -24.94 -3.63
C ARG A 162 21.01 -24.40 -2.37
N VAL A 163 20.43 -25.28 -1.57
CA VAL A 163 20.07 -24.97 -0.18
C VAL A 163 21.36 -24.84 0.64
N THR A 164 21.41 -23.90 1.58
CA THR A 164 22.46 -23.81 2.61
C THR A 164 21.86 -24.01 4.00
N THR A 165 22.57 -24.74 4.84
CA THR A 165 22.22 -24.93 6.26
C THR A 165 22.86 -23.88 7.18
N ILE A 166 23.55 -22.87 6.63
CA ILE A 166 24.35 -21.89 7.38
C ILE A 166 23.52 -21.05 8.37
N ASN A 167 22.22 -20.87 8.12
CA ASN A 167 21.32 -20.08 8.98
C ASN A 167 20.27 -20.94 9.71
N LYS A 168 20.43 -22.27 9.76
CA LYS A 168 19.43 -23.19 10.34
C LYS A 168 19.02 -22.89 11.80
N ASP A 169 19.89 -22.21 12.53
CA ASP A 169 19.79 -21.81 13.94
C ASP A 169 19.74 -20.27 14.10
N TYR A 170 19.58 -19.55 12.99
CA TYR A 170 19.54 -18.08 12.90
C TYR A 170 20.81 -17.36 13.38
N THR A 171 21.93 -18.06 13.57
CA THR A 171 23.19 -17.47 14.05
C THR A 171 23.94 -16.67 12.99
N PHE A 172 23.66 -16.92 11.70
CA PHE A 172 24.28 -16.21 10.59
C PHE A 172 23.58 -14.86 10.32
N CYS A 173 22.24 -14.86 10.27
CA CYS A 173 21.38 -13.69 10.16
C CYS A 173 20.02 -13.97 10.85
N ASP A 174 19.76 -13.27 11.95
CA ASP A 174 18.60 -13.43 12.84
C ASP A 174 17.26 -12.90 12.29
N THR A 175 17.33 -12.17 11.17
CA THR A 175 16.20 -11.61 10.43
C THR A 175 15.96 -12.28 9.08
N TYR A 176 16.74 -13.31 8.74
CA TYR A 176 16.50 -14.20 7.58
C TYR A 176 15.89 -15.53 8.03
N PRO A 177 15.23 -16.25 7.11
CA PRO A 177 14.71 -17.57 7.41
C PRO A 177 15.82 -18.57 7.69
N ALA A 178 15.46 -19.67 8.36
CA ALA A 178 16.36 -20.81 8.56
C ALA A 178 16.73 -21.50 7.24
N PHE A 179 15.81 -21.48 6.27
CA PHE A 179 15.97 -22.04 4.94
C PHE A 179 16.42 -20.97 3.93
N LEU A 180 17.66 -21.05 3.47
CA LEU A 180 18.22 -20.12 2.48
C LEU A 180 18.71 -20.86 1.23
N VAL A 181 18.49 -20.24 0.07
CA VAL A 181 18.95 -20.74 -1.23
C VAL A 181 19.95 -19.75 -1.83
N VAL A 182 21.11 -20.26 -2.22
CA VAL A 182 22.31 -19.51 -2.65
C VAL A 182 22.93 -20.16 -3.90
N PRO A 183 23.79 -19.46 -4.67
CA PRO A 183 24.39 -20.05 -5.86
C PRO A 183 25.25 -21.27 -5.51
N SER A 184 25.14 -22.35 -6.30
CA SER A 184 25.82 -23.64 -6.05
C SER A 184 27.34 -23.51 -6.02
N LYS A 185 27.89 -22.62 -6.86
CA LYS A 185 29.32 -22.30 -6.97
C LYS A 185 29.89 -21.53 -5.76
N ILE A 186 29.05 -21.09 -4.82
CA ILE A 186 29.46 -20.37 -3.61
C ILE A 186 29.36 -21.29 -2.39
N SER A 187 30.47 -21.47 -1.66
CA SER A 187 30.50 -22.27 -0.44
C SER A 187 30.11 -21.47 0.81
N ASP A 188 29.66 -22.15 1.86
CA ASP A 188 29.29 -21.51 3.15
C ASP A 188 30.46 -20.73 3.77
N ASN A 189 31.71 -21.11 3.49
CA ASN A 189 32.88 -20.34 3.94
C ASN A 189 33.01 -19.00 3.21
N VAL A 190 32.64 -18.91 1.93
CA VAL A 190 32.57 -17.61 1.22
C VAL A 190 31.47 -16.75 1.82
N LEU A 191 30.31 -17.34 2.14
CA LEU A 191 29.20 -16.62 2.79
C LEU A 191 29.60 -16.01 4.14
N LYS A 192 30.38 -16.73 4.96
CA LYS A 192 30.89 -16.24 6.27
C LYS A 192 31.69 -14.93 6.15
N TYR A 193 32.42 -14.72 5.05
CA TYR A 193 33.18 -13.48 4.81
C TYR A 193 32.41 -12.43 4.00
N ALA A 194 31.41 -12.84 3.21
CA ALA A 194 30.53 -11.92 2.48
C ALA A 194 29.53 -11.21 3.41
N LYS A 195 29.06 -11.91 4.46
CA LYS A 195 28.01 -11.39 5.37
C LYS A 195 28.38 -10.06 6.01
N ASP A 196 29.63 -9.90 6.43
CA ASP A 196 30.11 -8.71 7.16
C ASP A 196 30.17 -7.46 6.27
N PHE A 197 29.99 -7.62 4.95
CA PHE A 197 29.87 -6.53 3.99
C PHE A 197 28.41 -6.17 3.67
N ARG A 198 27.42 -6.93 4.15
CA ARG A 198 25.98 -6.67 3.93
C ARG A 198 25.35 -6.26 5.25
N SER A 199 24.61 -5.14 5.25
CA SER A 199 23.99 -4.62 6.48
C SER A 199 23.12 -5.69 7.17
N ARG A 200 23.30 -5.89 8.47
CA ARG A 200 22.63 -6.92 9.29
C ARG A 200 22.81 -8.37 8.76
N ASN A 201 23.91 -8.65 8.05
CA ASN A 201 24.26 -9.97 7.47
C ASN A 201 23.27 -10.50 6.41
N ARG A 202 22.40 -9.64 5.87
CA ARG A 202 21.34 -10.01 4.90
C ARG A 202 21.92 -10.11 3.48
N ILE A 203 22.69 -11.18 3.26
CA ILE A 203 23.36 -11.50 1.99
C ILE A 203 22.39 -11.66 0.80
N PRO A 204 22.85 -11.50 -0.45
CA PRO A 204 22.12 -11.96 -1.64
C PRO A 204 21.67 -13.42 -1.52
N ALA A 205 20.35 -13.62 -1.45
CA ALA A 205 19.69 -14.92 -1.43
C ALA A 205 18.57 -14.99 -2.49
N LEU A 206 18.27 -16.18 -3.01
CA LEU A 206 17.20 -16.39 -3.97
C LEU A 206 15.82 -16.13 -3.34
N SER A 207 14.95 -15.40 -4.04
CA SER A 207 13.53 -15.27 -3.70
C SER A 207 12.62 -15.95 -4.72
N TYR A 208 12.98 -15.86 -6.00
CA TYR A 208 12.23 -16.42 -7.12
C TYR A 208 13.14 -16.83 -8.29
N ILE A 209 12.84 -17.95 -8.94
CA ILE A 209 13.39 -18.34 -10.25
C ILE A 209 12.26 -18.57 -11.26
N HIS A 210 12.30 -17.86 -12.38
CA HIS A 210 11.23 -17.90 -13.39
C HIS A 210 11.25 -19.25 -14.14
N PRO A 211 10.09 -19.94 -14.29
CA PRO A 211 10.05 -21.35 -14.64
C PRO A 211 10.54 -21.68 -16.06
N VAL A 212 10.43 -20.74 -17.00
CA VAL A 212 10.77 -20.96 -18.43
C VAL A 212 12.22 -20.61 -18.75
N ASN A 213 12.70 -19.44 -18.31
CA ASN A 213 14.03 -18.91 -18.68
C ASN A 213 15.08 -19.02 -17.56
N ASN A 214 14.70 -19.50 -16.38
CA ASN A 214 15.56 -19.64 -15.19
C ASN A 214 16.21 -18.32 -14.71
N CYS A 215 15.70 -17.17 -15.14
CA CYS A 215 16.11 -15.86 -14.64
C CYS A 215 15.59 -15.64 -13.22
N THR A 216 16.37 -14.97 -12.38
CA THR A 216 16.14 -14.96 -10.94
C THR A 216 15.93 -13.58 -10.35
N ILE A 217 15.08 -13.52 -9.33
CA ILE A 217 15.04 -12.42 -8.37
C ILE A 217 15.79 -12.88 -7.12
N THR A 218 16.87 -12.18 -6.81
CA THR A 218 17.59 -12.28 -5.53
C THR A 218 17.32 -11.04 -4.70
N ARG A 219 17.42 -11.16 -3.37
CA ARG A 219 17.20 -10.07 -2.43
C ARG A 219 18.31 -9.98 -1.38
N SER A 220 18.63 -8.78 -0.93
CA SER A 220 19.64 -8.49 0.10
C SER A 220 19.39 -7.16 0.83
N SER A 221 20.25 -6.82 1.78
CA SER A 221 20.45 -5.44 2.26
C SER A 221 21.55 -4.71 1.47
N GLN A 222 21.70 -3.41 1.73
CA GLN A 222 22.80 -2.61 1.16
C GLN A 222 24.20 -3.15 1.52
N PRO A 223 25.19 -2.97 0.64
CA PRO A 223 26.60 -3.18 0.97
C PRO A 223 27.17 -2.07 1.87
N LEU A 224 28.17 -2.42 2.67
CA LEU A 224 28.90 -1.54 3.60
C LEU A 224 30.14 -0.91 2.93
N SER A 225 29.92 -0.28 1.77
CA SER A 225 31.00 0.34 0.97
C SER A 225 31.57 1.62 1.58
N GLY A 226 30.72 2.45 2.18
CA GLY A 226 31.08 3.76 2.74
C GLY A 226 31.61 4.78 1.73
N ILE A 227 32.03 5.94 2.26
CA ILE A 227 32.69 7.01 1.51
C ILE A 227 33.95 6.49 0.82
N THR A 228 34.72 5.63 1.51
CA THR A 228 35.98 5.04 1.02
C THR A 228 35.78 3.95 -0.04
N ARG A 229 34.53 3.67 -0.47
CA ARG A 229 34.17 2.69 -1.50
C ARG A 229 34.81 1.31 -1.26
N LYS A 230 34.80 0.84 -0.01
CA LYS A 230 35.21 -0.50 0.39
C LYS A 230 34.57 -1.57 -0.50
N THR A 231 35.35 -2.60 -0.78
CA THR A 231 35.01 -3.72 -1.66
C THR A 231 35.24 -5.03 -0.92
N ASN A 232 34.41 -6.03 -1.16
CA ASN A 232 34.54 -7.36 -0.58
C ASN A 232 34.50 -8.39 -1.71
N VAL A 233 35.61 -9.10 -1.92
CA VAL A 233 35.77 -10.05 -3.04
C VAL A 233 34.82 -11.25 -2.93
N GLN A 234 34.38 -11.57 -1.71
CA GLN A 234 33.44 -12.66 -1.44
C GLN A 234 32.00 -12.24 -1.76
N ASP A 235 31.60 -10.99 -1.48
CA ASP A 235 30.32 -10.42 -1.95
C ASP A 235 30.32 -10.22 -3.48
N GLU A 236 31.42 -9.70 -4.06
CA GLU A 236 31.59 -9.59 -5.52
C GLU A 236 31.39 -10.96 -6.22
N LYS A 237 32.00 -12.02 -5.68
CA LYS A 237 31.83 -13.40 -6.17
C LYS A 237 30.39 -13.92 -5.96
N LEU A 238 29.77 -13.64 -4.82
CA LEU A 238 28.40 -14.06 -4.52
C LEU A 238 27.39 -13.42 -5.46
N VAL A 239 27.50 -12.10 -5.71
CA VAL A 239 26.63 -11.40 -6.67
C VAL A 239 26.91 -11.86 -8.10
N ALA A 240 28.17 -12.03 -8.50
CA ALA A 240 28.53 -12.56 -9.82
C ALA A 240 27.94 -13.97 -10.06
N ALA A 241 28.03 -14.86 -9.07
CA ALA A 241 27.45 -16.20 -9.14
C ALA A 241 25.91 -16.16 -9.17
N SER A 242 25.28 -15.23 -8.45
CA SER A 242 23.83 -15.02 -8.46
C SER A 242 23.28 -14.63 -9.84
N PHE A 243 24.12 -13.99 -10.67
CA PHE A 243 23.78 -13.57 -12.03
C PHE A 243 24.30 -14.52 -13.14
N SER A 244 24.93 -15.64 -12.77
CA SER A 244 25.45 -16.64 -13.71
C SER A 244 25.06 -18.08 -13.38
N ALA A 245 24.24 -18.28 -12.35
CA ALA A 245 23.80 -19.60 -11.87
C ALA A 245 23.09 -20.43 -12.97
N SER A 246 22.20 -19.82 -13.75
CA SER A 246 21.36 -20.52 -14.74
C SER A 246 22.02 -20.76 -16.10
N MET A 247 23.29 -20.38 -16.29
CA MET A 247 23.97 -20.53 -17.59
C MET A 247 24.13 -22.01 -17.95
N PRO A 248 23.62 -22.48 -19.11
CA PRO A 248 23.88 -23.83 -19.58
C PRO A 248 25.37 -24.01 -19.88
N GLU A 249 26.06 -24.84 -19.10
CA GLU A 249 27.44 -25.23 -19.42
C GLU A 249 27.44 -26.22 -20.58
N GLY A 250 27.69 -25.72 -21.79
CA GLY A 250 28.06 -26.52 -22.95
C GLY A 250 26.90 -27.18 -23.70
N SER A 251 26.35 -26.48 -24.71
CA SER A 251 25.86 -27.16 -25.90
C SER A 251 26.15 -26.36 -27.16
N GLY A 252 27.01 -26.90 -28.01
CA GLY A 252 27.02 -26.56 -29.43
C GLY A 252 25.87 -27.29 -30.12
N ALA A 253 24.63 -26.87 -29.86
CA ALA A 253 23.45 -27.44 -30.47
C ALA A 253 22.38 -26.36 -30.69
N GLN A 254 22.07 -26.14 -31.96
CA GLN A 254 20.90 -25.49 -32.55
C GLN A 254 19.96 -24.70 -31.60
N THR A 255 19.90 -23.39 -31.83
CA THR A 255 18.76 -22.55 -31.45
C THR A 255 17.44 -23.22 -31.83
N PRO A 256 16.40 -23.18 -30.98
CA PRO A 256 15.06 -23.60 -31.41
C PRO A 256 14.67 -22.78 -32.65
N VAL A 257 14.08 -23.44 -33.65
CA VAL A 257 13.69 -22.79 -34.89
C VAL A 257 12.56 -21.83 -34.58
N SER A 258 12.87 -20.54 -34.55
CA SER A 258 11.85 -19.49 -34.55
C SER A 258 11.08 -19.61 -35.86
N SER A 259 9.76 -19.83 -35.75
CA SER A 259 8.87 -19.98 -36.89
C SER A 259 8.75 -18.64 -37.64
N GLN A 260 9.55 -18.48 -38.69
CA GLN A 260 9.26 -17.51 -39.73
C GLN A 260 7.96 -17.93 -40.41
N LEU A 261 6.87 -17.21 -40.13
CA LEU A 261 5.73 -17.17 -41.03
C LEU A 261 6.11 -16.29 -42.22
N ASP A 262 6.20 -16.91 -43.39
CA ASP A 262 6.53 -16.24 -44.65
C ASP A 262 5.30 -15.47 -45.14
N LEU A 263 5.18 -14.21 -44.72
CA LEU A 263 4.05 -13.33 -45.04
C LEU A 263 4.16 -12.80 -46.48
N SER A 264 3.88 -13.67 -47.45
CA SER A 264 3.50 -13.26 -48.80
C SER A 264 2.23 -13.99 -49.28
N ASN A 265 1.27 -13.20 -49.78
CA ASN A 265 -0.02 -13.60 -50.36
C ASN A 265 -1.10 -14.21 -49.46
N THR A 266 -1.92 -13.34 -48.84
CA THR A 266 -3.40 -13.41 -48.91
C THR A 266 -4.02 -12.03 -48.63
N PRO A 267 -4.96 -11.51 -49.44
CA PRO A 267 -5.64 -10.24 -49.19
C PRO A 267 -7.08 -10.42 -48.66
N SER A 268 -7.33 -10.04 -47.40
CA SER A 268 -8.67 -9.82 -46.81
C SER A 268 -8.54 -9.19 -45.42
N THR A 269 -8.65 -7.87 -45.29
CA THR A 269 -9.87 -7.12 -44.86
C THR A 269 -10.29 -7.26 -43.40
N VAL A 270 -10.49 -6.08 -42.77
CA VAL A 270 -10.92 -5.80 -41.38
C VAL A 270 -9.83 -5.93 -40.31
N GLU A 271 -9.11 -4.82 -40.05
CA GLU A 271 -8.35 -4.63 -38.82
C GLU A 271 -9.30 -4.25 -37.66
N PRO A 272 -9.15 -4.82 -36.45
CA PRO A 272 -9.74 -4.26 -35.23
C PRO A 272 -8.91 -3.07 -34.74
N GLU A 273 -9.55 -1.98 -34.29
CA GLU A 273 -8.83 -0.85 -33.71
C GLU A 273 -8.04 -1.25 -32.45
N LEU A 274 -6.70 -1.18 -32.54
CA LEU A 274 -5.81 -1.42 -31.42
C LEU A 274 -5.89 -0.30 -30.38
N SER A 275 -5.97 -0.67 -29.10
CA SER A 275 -5.94 0.27 -27.98
C SER A 275 -4.63 1.05 -27.92
N GLU A 276 -4.61 2.20 -27.23
CA GLU A 276 -3.35 2.96 -27.05
C GLU A 276 -2.27 2.19 -26.29
N THR A 277 -2.65 1.16 -25.52
CA THR A 277 -1.68 0.32 -24.82
C THR A 277 -0.92 -0.57 -25.81
N GLU A 278 -1.63 -1.16 -26.77
CA GLU A 278 -1.02 -1.93 -27.88
C GLU A 278 -0.16 -1.06 -28.77
N ARG A 279 -0.62 0.15 -29.13
CA ARG A 279 0.19 1.08 -29.93
C ARG A 279 1.47 1.53 -29.22
N TYR A 280 1.46 1.63 -27.88
CA TYR A 280 2.66 1.94 -27.11
C TYR A 280 3.57 0.72 -26.90
N GLU A 281 2.99 -0.49 -26.82
CA GLU A 281 3.72 -1.77 -26.83
C GLU A 281 4.42 -2.00 -28.17
N ASP A 282 3.72 -1.85 -29.30
CA ASP A 282 4.28 -1.95 -30.65
C ASP A 282 5.30 -0.85 -30.94
N ASP A 283 5.09 0.38 -30.50
CA ASP A 283 6.07 1.47 -30.68
C ASP A 283 7.32 1.25 -29.80
N LEU A 284 7.21 0.65 -28.60
CA LEU A 284 8.36 0.22 -27.80
C LEU A 284 9.08 -1.00 -28.38
N ILE A 285 8.34 -1.98 -28.90
CA ILE A 285 8.89 -3.15 -29.58
C ILE A 285 9.60 -2.69 -30.87
N ALA A 286 8.99 -1.82 -31.68
CA ALA A 286 9.59 -1.28 -32.90
C ALA A 286 10.83 -0.41 -32.61
N LYS A 287 10.78 0.47 -31.61
CA LYS A 287 11.94 1.31 -31.21
C LYS A 287 13.08 0.51 -30.59
N SER A 288 12.81 -0.67 -30.02
CA SER A 288 13.86 -1.56 -29.49
C SER A 288 14.35 -2.62 -30.50
N ALA A 289 13.53 -3.01 -31.48
CA ALA A 289 13.86 -4.04 -32.50
C ALA A 289 14.88 -3.60 -33.58
N ALA A 290 15.30 -2.33 -33.55
CA ALA A 290 16.20 -1.70 -34.52
C ALA A 290 17.51 -1.15 -33.93
N ILE A 291 17.93 -1.60 -32.74
CA ILE A 291 19.27 -1.26 -32.22
C ILE A 291 20.31 -2.20 -32.85
N PHE A 292 21.18 -1.62 -33.67
CA PHE A 292 22.39 -2.26 -34.17
C PHE A 292 23.58 -1.90 -33.28
N ASP A 293 24.46 -2.87 -33.00
CA ASP A 293 25.72 -2.59 -32.29
C ASP A 293 26.61 -1.67 -33.15
N ALA A 294 26.87 -0.45 -32.67
CA ALA A 294 27.65 0.57 -33.36
C ALA A 294 29.11 0.17 -33.66
N LYS A 295 29.64 -0.91 -33.04
CA LYS A 295 30.97 -1.46 -33.33
C LYS A 295 30.97 -2.66 -34.27
N THR A 296 29.89 -3.43 -34.33
CA THR A 296 29.85 -4.70 -35.09
C THR A 296 28.80 -4.74 -36.21
N GLY A 297 27.91 -3.75 -36.28
CA GLY A 297 26.85 -3.66 -37.29
C GLY A 297 25.78 -4.74 -37.18
N LYS A 298 25.78 -5.56 -36.13
CA LYS A 298 24.85 -6.67 -35.95
C LYS A 298 23.56 -6.19 -35.28
N ARG A 299 22.42 -6.69 -35.79
CA ARG A 299 21.09 -6.51 -35.20
C ARG A 299 21.06 -7.21 -33.84
N LEU A 300 20.71 -6.48 -32.78
CA LEU A 300 20.50 -7.08 -31.46
C LEU A 300 19.21 -7.92 -31.50
N ILE A 301 19.34 -9.22 -31.29
CA ILE A 301 18.19 -10.13 -31.11
C ILE A 301 17.75 -10.03 -29.65
N TYR A 302 16.45 -9.93 -29.43
CA TYR A 302 15.88 -9.85 -28.08
C TYR A 302 16.24 -11.11 -27.27
N GLY A 303 16.74 -10.91 -26.04
CA GLY A 303 17.26 -11.99 -25.19
C GLY A 303 18.67 -12.52 -25.53
N ALA A 304 19.31 -12.08 -26.62
CA ALA A 304 20.65 -12.58 -27.01
C ALA A 304 21.82 -12.00 -26.19
N GLN A 305 21.58 -10.98 -25.37
CA GLN A 305 22.53 -10.47 -24.38
C GLN A 305 21.79 -10.21 -23.06
N GLN A 306 22.19 -10.90 -21.98
CA GLN A 306 21.66 -10.63 -20.65
C GLN A 306 22.13 -9.27 -20.14
N SER A 307 21.20 -8.48 -19.62
CA SER A 307 21.46 -7.18 -18.98
C SER A 307 21.07 -7.28 -17.51
N ASN A 308 21.91 -7.95 -16.71
CA ASN A 308 21.63 -8.16 -15.28
C ASN A 308 21.52 -6.83 -14.53
N LEU A 309 20.66 -6.77 -13.51
CA LEU A 309 20.24 -5.52 -12.89
C LEU A 309 20.37 -5.57 -11.36
N ILE A 310 21.07 -4.59 -10.80
CA ILE A 310 21.08 -4.28 -9.38
C ILE A 310 20.09 -3.14 -9.15
N VAL A 311 19.11 -3.37 -8.29
CA VAL A 311 18.00 -2.46 -8.02
C VAL A 311 18.10 -1.99 -6.58
N ASP A 312 18.51 -0.74 -6.41
CA ASP A 312 18.41 -0.04 -5.14
C ASP A 312 17.06 0.67 -5.08
N ALA A 313 16.18 0.26 -4.16
CA ALA A 313 14.84 0.86 -4.08
C ALA A 313 14.85 2.34 -3.65
N ARG A 314 15.96 2.87 -3.13
CA ARG A 314 16.02 4.22 -2.54
C ARG A 314 16.08 5.33 -3.60
N PRO A 315 15.74 6.57 -3.21
CA PRO A 315 16.23 7.77 -3.89
C PRO A 315 17.76 7.84 -3.85
N THR A 316 18.35 8.31 -4.96
CA THR A 316 19.81 8.47 -5.10
C THR A 316 20.42 9.29 -3.95
N ILE A 317 19.74 10.36 -3.52
CA ILE A 317 20.18 11.21 -2.39
C ILE A 317 20.22 10.40 -1.08
N ASN A 318 19.18 9.62 -0.79
CA ASN A 318 19.10 8.79 0.41
C ASN A 318 20.16 7.66 0.39
N ALA A 319 20.53 7.15 -0.79
CA ALA A 319 21.65 6.22 -0.93
C ALA A 319 23.02 6.90 -0.68
N MET A 320 23.21 8.14 -1.13
CA MET A 320 24.41 8.94 -0.86
C MET A 320 24.56 9.32 0.62
N VAL A 321 23.48 9.69 1.31
CA VAL A 321 23.49 9.97 2.77
C VAL A 321 23.89 8.72 3.56
N ASN A 322 23.32 7.55 3.22
CA ASN A 322 23.75 6.29 3.83
C ASN A 322 25.23 5.97 3.52
N GLN A 323 25.75 6.37 2.36
CA GLN A 323 27.16 6.18 2.03
C GLN A 323 28.10 7.01 2.92
N VAL A 324 27.68 8.21 3.35
CA VAL A 324 28.41 9.01 4.36
C VAL A 324 28.54 8.26 5.69
N GLN A 325 27.52 7.51 6.08
CA GLN A 325 27.48 6.71 7.31
C GLN A 325 28.17 5.34 7.19
N GLY A 326 29.05 5.13 6.20
CA GLY A 326 29.77 3.86 6.02
C GLY A 326 29.00 2.76 5.29
N MET A 327 27.75 3.01 4.89
CA MET A 327 26.91 2.09 4.11
C MET A 327 27.01 2.44 2.62
N GLY A 328 25.98 2.23 1.79
CA GLY A 328 25.98 2.74 0.41
C GLY A 328 25.37 1.76 -0.58
N SER A 329 25.99 1.63 -1.76
CA SER A 329 25.55 0.73 -2.83
C SER A 329 26.75 0.34 -3.71
N GLU A 330 26.61 -0.75 -4.45
CA GLU A 330 27.62 -1.48 -5.22
C GLU A 330 28.48 -0.56 -6.12
N ASN A 331 29.81 -0.65 -6.00
CA ASN A 331 30.72 0.10 -6.86
C ASN A 331 30.83 -0.55 -8.25
N MET A 332 30.25 0.07 -9.28
CA MET A 332 30.14 -0.53 -10.61
C MET A 332 31.49 -0.84 -11.30
N ASP A 333 32.60 -0.27 -10.83
CA ASP A 333 33.95 -0.67 -11.23
C ASP A 333 34.26 -2.15 -10.96
N LYS A 334 33.55 -2.75 -9.98
CA LYS A 334 33.67 -4.16 -9.56
C LYS A 334 32.54 -5.03 -10.10
N TYR A 335 31.30 -4.53 -10.07
CA TYR A 335 30.10 -5.28 -10.48
C TYR A 335 29.80 -5.14 -11.99
N LYS A 336 30.84 -5.23 -12.84
CA LYS A 336 30.78 -4.93 -14.30
C LYS A 336 29.81 -5.81 -15.11
N PHE A 337 29.40 -6.94 -14.55
CA PHE A 337 28.46 -7.91 -15.13
C PHE A 337 26.98 -7.51 -14.97
N ALA A 338 26.69 -6.36 -14.35
CA ALA A 338 25.34 -5.84 -14.16
C ALA A 338 25.30 -4.31 -14.32
N ARG A 339 24.11 -3.78 -14.58
CA ARG A 339 23.78 -2.35 -14.49
C ARG A 339 23.14 -2.08 -13.13
N LYS A 340 23.29 -0.88 -12.57
CA LYS A 340 22.56 -0.45 -11.38
C LYS A 340 21.51 0.62 -11.70
N ILE A 341 20.37 0.57 -11.04
CA ILE A 341 19.35 1.64 -11.04
C ILE A 341 18.89 2.00 -9.62
N PHE A 342 18.34 3.20 -9.49
CA PHE A 342 17.63 3.68 -8.30
C PHE A 342 16.15 3.85 -8.63
N LEU A 343 15.25 3.34 -7.78
CA LEU A 343 13.79 3.43 -8.00
C LEU A 343 13.12 4.64 -7.34
N ASN A 344 13.85 5.42 -6.54
CA ASN A 344 13.33 6.60 -5.85
C ASN A 344 12.13 6.35 -4.89
N ILE A 345 11.95 5.11 -4.41
CA ILE A 345 10.88 4.79 -3.46
C ILE A 345 11.27 5.28 -2.07
N GLU A 346 10.51 6.25 -1.56
CA GLU A 346 10.80 6.97 -0.32
C GLU A 346 10.84 6.10 0.94
N ASN A 347 11.34 6.69 2.03
CA ASN A 347 11.53 5.97 3.29
C ASN A 347 10.23 5.84 4.13
N ILE A 348 10.30 5.03 5.19
CA ILE A 348 9.17 4.70 6.07
C ILE A 348 8.51 5.91 6.76
N HIS A 349 9.22 7.04 6.89
CA HIS A 349 8.69 8.26 7.49
C HIS A 349 7.83 9.05 6.50
N VAL A 350 8.24 9.10 5.23
CA VAL A 350 7.44 9.70 4.15
C VAL A 350 6.14 8.92 3.98
N MET A 351 6.21 7.59 3.92
CA MET A 351 5.01 6.74 3.77
C MET A 351 4.05 6.87 4.97
N ARG A 352 4.58 7.08 6.18
CA ARG A 352 3.75 7.41 7.36
C ARG A 352 3.08 8.78 7.19
N SER A 353 3.84 9.82 6.85
CA SER A 353 3.30 11.18 6.68
C SER A 353 2.26 11.26 5.57
N SER A 354 2.46 10.52 4.47
CA SER A 354 1.49 10.36 3.40
C SER A 354 0.17 9.79 3.93
N LEU A 355 0.20 8.65 4.63
CA LEU A 355 -1.02 8.06 5.20
C LEU A 355 -1.66 8.95 6.28
N SER A 356 -0.87 9.64 7.11
CA SER A 356 -1.40 10.61 8.08
C SER A 356 -2.25 11.67 7.38
N LYS A 357 -1.78 12.26 6.27
CA LYS A 357 -2.57 13.22 5.48
C LYS A 357 -3.85 12.62 4.90
N VAL A 358 -3.84 11.34 4.49
CA VAL A 358 -5.07 10.64 4.08
C VAL A 358 -6.02 10.52 5.27
N VAL A 359 -5.55 10.07 6.44
CA VAL A 359 -6.38 10.00 7.67
C VAL A 359 -6.93 11.38 8.03
N ASP A 360 -6.14 12.46 7.95
CA ASP A 360 -6.57 13.82 8.22
C ASP A 360 -7.62 14.34 7.23
N SER A 361 -7.57 13.91 5.96
CA SER A 361 -8.60 14.21 4.96
C SER A 361 -9.93 13.50 5.22
N LEU A 362 -9.89 12.37 5.93
CA LEU A 362 -11.03 11.52 6.27
C LEU A 362 -11.55 11.75 7.70
N LYS A 363 -10.81 12.48 8.53
CA LYS A 363 -10.90 12.47 10.00
C LYS A 363 -12.28 12.77 10.59
N ASP A 364 -13.11 13.51 9.85
CA ASP A 364 -14.44 13.97 10.27
C ASP A 364 -15.58 13.07 9.75
N ALA A 365 -15.27 11.87 9.23
CA ALA A 365 -16.24 10.84 8.83
C ALA A 365 -17.25 10.45 9.92
N ASP A 366 -16.84 10.50 11.19
CA ASP A 366 -17.69 10.13 12.33
C ASP A 366 -18.80 11.15 12.57
N ILE A 367 -18.52 12.44 12.35
CA ILE A 367 -19.38 13.57 12.69
C ILE A 367 -20.04 14.25 11.48
N SER A 368 -19.53 14.01 10.27
CA SER A 368 -19.90 14.74 9.06
C SER A 368 -20.21 13.81 7.89
N PRO A 369 -21.33 14.03 7.17
CA PRO A 369 -21.60 13.38 5.90
C PRO A 369 -20.87 14.06 4.72
N LEU A 370 -20.04 15.07 4.97
CA LEU A 370 -19.29 15.75 3.92
C LEU A 370 -18.23 14.83 3.29
N PRO A 371 -17.95 15.01 1.98
CA PRO A 371 -16.92 14.23 1.30
C PRO A 371 -15.51 14.54 1.86
N PRO A 372 -14.53 13.64 1.66
CA PRO A 372 -13.15 13.85 2.07
C PRO A 372 -12.54 15.14 1.51
N ASN A 373 -11.60 15.74 2.26
CA ASN A 373 -10.88 16.92 1.78
C ASN A 373 -9.96 16.54 0.60
N ARG A 374 -10.39 16.92 -0.62
CA ARG A 374 -9.70 16.61 -1.89
C ARG A 374 -8.30 17.21 -1.99
N GLU A 375 -8.07 18.38 -1.40
CA GLU A 375 -6.74 19.02 -1.39
C GLU A 375 -5.76 18.23 -0.52
N LEU A 376 -6.19 17.81 0.68
CA LEU A 376 -5.38 16.96 1.57
C LEU A 376 -5.13 15.57 0.97
N LEU A 377 -6.12 14.98 0.27
CA LEU A 377 -5.94 13.74 -0.49
C LEU A 377 -4.88 13.89 -1.59
N HIS A 378 -4.94 14.97 -2.39
CA HIS A 378 -3.91 15.26 -3.40
C HIS A 378 -2.53 15.45 -2.76
N ASN A 379 -2.45 16.33 -1.74
CA ASN A 379 -1.22 16.69 -1.05
C ASN A 379 -0.66 15.55 -0.16
N SER A 380 -1.40 14.44 -0.01
CA SER A 380 -0.91 13.20 0.62
C SER A 380 0.18 12.51 -0.19
N GLY A 381 0.12 12.61 -1.53
CA GLY A 381 0.98 11.84 -2.43
C GLY A 381 0.77 10.32 -2.40
N TRP A 382 -0.29 9.80 -1.76
CA TRP A 382 -0.47 8.35 -1.56
C TRP A 382 -0.46 7.57 -2.88
N LEU A 383 -1.30 7.97 -3.86
CA LEU A 383 -1.34 7.32 -5.17
C LEU A 383 -0.02 7.41 -5.93
N LYS A 384 0.77 8.48 -5.73
CA LYS A 384 2.13 8.58 -6.29
C LYS A 384 3.05 7.52 -5.68
N HIS A 385 2.99 7.28 -4.37
CA HIS A 385 3.79 6.23 -3.75
C HIS A 385 3.35 4.82 -4.16
N ILE A 386 2.06 4.60 -4.41
CA ILE A 386 1.56 3.35 -5.01
C ILE A 386 2.08 3.19 -6.45
N HIS A 387 2.06 4.27 -7.24
CA HIS A 387 2.66 4.31 -8.58
C HIS A 387 4.16 3.95 -8.57
N ASP A 388 4.95 4.60 -7.72
CA ASP A 388 6.41 4.42 -7.69
C ASP A 388 6.81 2.99 -7.27
N VAL A 389 6.03 2.34 -6.39
CA VAL A 389 6.21 0.93 -6.01
C VAL A 389 5.79 -0.02 -7.14
N LEU A 390 4.67 0.26 -7.83
CA LEU A 390 4.20 -0.54 -8.96
C LEU A 390 5.13 -0.45 -10.18
N ASP A 391 5.62 0.74 -10.54
CA ASP A 391 6.56 0.89 -11.65
C ASP A 391 7.89 0.21 -11.33
N GLY A 392 8.42 0.39 -10.11
CA GLY A 392 9.61 -0.30 -9.65
C GLY A 392 9.49 -1.83 -9.75
N SER A 393 8.33 -2.39 -9.39
CA SER A 393 8.03 -3.81 -9.55
C SER A 393 7.87 -4.23 -11.01
N ALA A 394 7.23 -3.39 -11.83
CA ALA A 394 7.06 -3.62 -13.26
C ALA A 394 8.39 -3.60 -14.02
N ILE A 395 9.35 -2.74 -13.63
CA ILE A 395 10.72 -2.76 -14.16
C ILE A 395 11.40 -4.10 -13.88
N ILE A 396 11.28 -4.62 -12.66
CA ILE A 396 11.85 -5.91 -12.25
C ILE A 396 11.17 -7.07 -13.01
N ALA A 397 9.84 -7.07 -13.09
CA ALA A 397 9.07 -8.06 -13.83
C ALA A 397 9.43 -8.06 -15.33
N ARG A 398 9.52 -6.88 -15.96
CA ARG A 398 10.01 -6.73 -17.34
C ARG A 398 11.43 -7.27 -17.50
N GLN A 399 12.32 -7.04 -16.54
CA GLN A 399 13.72 -7.48 -16.62
C GLN A 399 13.86 -9.02 -16.57
N VAL A 400 13.08 -9.69 -15.73
CA VAL A 400 13.13 -11.15 -15.53
C VAL A 400 12.30 -11.91 -16.56
N GLY A 401 11.06 -11.49 -16.76
CA GLY A 401 10.09 -12.22 -17.59
C GLY A 401 10.30 -11.99 -19.08
N ILE A 402 10.64 -10.76 -19.48
CA ILE A 402 10.75 -10.36 -20.89
C ILE A 402 12.23 -10.20 -21.28
N ASN A 403 13.03 -9.38 -20.59
CA ASN A 403 14.45 -9.15 -20.97
C ASN A 403 15.40 -10.34 -20.63
N HIS A 404 14.88 -11.50 -20.22
CA HIS A 404 15.65 -12.73 -19.90
C HIS A 404 16.91 -12.49 -19.03
N SER A 405 16.80 -11.62 -18.02
CA SER A 405 17.93 -11.14 -17.23
C SER A 405 17.69 -11.24 -15.73
N HIS A 406 18.76 -11.41 -14.95
CA HIS A 406 18.68 -11.59 -13.50
C HIS A 406 18.60 -10.24 -12.77
N VAL A 407 17.96 -10.24 -11.59
CA VAL A 407 17.80 -9.05 -10.76
C VAL A 407 18.24 -9.30 -9.31
N LEU A 408 19.00 -8.37 -8.74
CA LEU A 408 19.28 -8.26 -7.30
C LEU A 408 18.56 -7.04 -6.75
N ILE A 409 17.60 -7.24 -5.85
CA ILE A 409 16.85 -6.17 -5.19
C ILE A 409 17.44 -5.91 -3.80
N HIS A 410 17.74 -4.66 -3.47
CA HIS A 410 18.00 -4.25 -2.10
C HIS A 410 17.41 -2.85 -1.82
N CYS A 411 17.51 -2.42 -0.57
CA CYS A 411 17.29 -1.03 -0.18
C CYS A 411 18.30 -0.69 0.91
N SER A 412 17.89 -0.11 2.05
CA SER A 412 18.72 -0.03 3.26
C SER A 412 18.86 -1.43 3.90
N ASP A 413 17.93 -1.83 4.77
CA ASP A 413 17.97 -3.09 5.51
C ASP A 413 17.41 -4.30 4.73
N GLY A 414 16.72 -4.11 3.61
CA GLY A 414 16.25 -5.22 2.77
C GLY A 414 14.99 -5.95 3.26
N TRP A 415 14.17 -5.34 4.12
CA TRP A 415 12.92 -5.92 4.66
C TRP A 415 11.64 -5.09 4.43
N ASP A 416 11.76 -3.82 3.98
CA ASP A 416 10.61 -2.94 3.69
C ASP A 416 10.32 -2.94 2.18
N ARG A 417 10.85 -1.95 1.46
CA ARG A 417 10.73 -1.78 -0.01
C ARG A 417 11.16 -3.02 -0.79
N THR A 418 12.19 -3.73 -0.31
CA THR A 418 12.65 -4.98 -0.94
C THR A 418 11.59 -6.08 -0.87
N SER A 419 10.79 -6.16 0.19
CA SER A 419 9.68 -7.12 0.31
C SER A 419 8.51 -6.71 -0.60
N GLN A 420 8.18 -5.41 -0.66
CA GLN A 420 7.19 -4.86 -1.62
C GLN A 420 7.55 -5.24 -3.06
N LEU A 421 8.76 -4.86 -3.51
CA LEU A 421 9.24 -5.09 -4.87
C LEU A 421 9.34 -6.57 -5.22
N SER A 422 9.93 -7.38 -4.33
CA SER A 422 10.10 -8.82 -4.55
C SER A 422 8.75 -9.54 -4.63
N ALA A 423 7.79 -9.22 -3.76
CA ALA A 423 6.48 -9.87 -3.76
C ALA A 423 5.61 -9.43 -4.95
N LEU A 424 5.55 -8.14 -5.28
CA LEU A 424 4.76 -7.65 -6.42
C LEU A 424 5.33 -8.14 -7.75
N SER A 425 6.65 -8.16 -7.93
CA SER A 425 7.28 -8.72 -9.14
C SER A 425 6.95 -10.21 -9.30
N GLN A 426 6.86 -10.95 -8.19
CA GLN A 426 6.44 -12.34 -8.20
C GLN A 426 4.97 -12.52 -8.60
N ILE A 427 4.05 -11.69 -8.08
CA ILE A 427 2.64 -11.68 -8.53
C ILE A 427 2.53 -11.38 -10.03
N MET A 428 3.34 -10.44 -10.53
CA MET A 428 3.42 -10.08 -11.96
C MET A 428 3.98 -11.23 -12.82
N LEU A 429 4.87 -12.07 -12.29
CA LEU A 429 5.59 -13.11 -13.05
C LEU A 429 5.02 -14.54 -12.93
N ASP A 430 4.36 -14.88 -11.82
CA ASP A 430 3.93 -16.26 -11.53
C ASP A 430 2.44 -16.31 -11.15
N PRO A 431 1.58 -16.92 -11.99
CA PRO A 431 0.16 -17.11 -11.73
C PRO A 431 -0.15 -17.90 -10.46
N TYR A 432 0.79 -18.72 -9.96
CA TYR A 432 0.63 -19.39 -8.68
C TYR A 432 0.34 -18.39 -7.55
N TYR A 433 1.06 -17.27 -7.48
CA TYR A 433 0.86 -16.23 -6.46
C TYR A 433 -0.42 -15.39 -6.66
N ARG A 434 -1.21 -15.67 -7.69
CA ARG A 434 -2.55 -15.13 -7.93
C ARG A 434 -3.66 -16.07 -7.45
N THR A 435 -3.32 -17.32 -7.12
CA THR A 435 -4.15 -18.19 -6.29
C THR A 435 -4.13 -17.72 -4.83
N MET A 436 -5.15 -18.05 -4.06
CA MET A 436 -5.22 -17.76 -2.63
C MET A 436 -4.13 -18.52 -1.87
N GLU A 437 -3.86 -19.77 -2.25
CA GLU A 437 -2.77 -20.58 -1.70
C GLU A 437 -1.41 -19.92 -1.94
N GLY A 438 -1.10 -19.59 -3.20
CA GLY A 438 0.18 -18.95 -3.54
C GLY A 438 0.33 -17.57 -2.91
N PHE A 439 -0.73 -16.78 -2.76
CA PHE A 439 -0.63 -15.50 -2.06
C PHE A 439 -0.31 -15.68 -0.57
N ILE A 440 -0.90 -16.68 0.10
CA ILE A 440 -0.55 -17.03 1.49
C ILE A 440 0.94 -17.42 1.57
N VAL A 441 1.41 -18.30 0.69
CA VAL A 441 2.82 -18.72 0.59
C VAL A 441 3.74 -17.52 0.30
N LEU A 442 3.33 -16.57 -0.54
CA LEU A 442 4.08 -15.37 -0.83
C LEU A 442 4.23 -14.45 0.39
N VAL A 443 3.17 -14.29 1.19
CA VAL A 443 3.23 -13.50 2.43
C VAL A 443 4.07 -14.20 3.50
N GLU A 444 3.90 -15.52 3.70
CA GLU A 444 4.75 -16.27 4.63
C GLU A 444 6.22 -16.26 4.21
N LYS A 445 6.52 -16.35 2.91
CA LYS A 445 7.90 -16.25 2.37
C LYS A 445 8.43 -14.81 2.40
N ASP A 446 7.98 -13.95 1.49
CA ASP A 446 8.65 -12.68 1.20
C ASP A 446 8.50 -11.62 2.29
N TRP A 447 7.57 -11.79 3.23
CA TRP A 447 7.34 -10.87 4.32
C TRP A 447 7.67 -11.46 5.68
N LEU A 448 7.10 -12.62 6.04
CA LEU A 448 7.23 -13.16 7.40
C LEU A 448 8.56 -13.89 7.62
N SER A 449 8.95 -14.78 6.71
CA SER A 449 10.22 -15.54 6.82
C SER A 449 11.43 -14.64 6.59
N PHE A 450 11.38 -13.78 5.56
CA PHE A 450 12.40 -12.77 5.27
C PHE A 450 12.43 -11.56 6.23
N GLY A 451 11.63 -11.57 7.30
CA GLY A 451 11.79 -10.67 8.44
C GLY A 451 11.36 -9.22 8.21
N HIS A 452 10.19 -9.01 7.60
CA HIS A 452 9.50 -7.73 7.70
C HIS A 452 9.12 -7.44 9.15
N MET A 453 9.40 -6.22 9.59
CA MET A 453 9.30 -5.78 10.99
C MET A 453 7.84 -5.52 11.43
N PHE A 454 6.94 -6.49 11.24
CA PHE A 454 5.48 -6.30 11.39
C PHE A 454 5.08 -5.70 12.74
N ARG A 455 5.64 -6.19 13.85
CA ARG A 455 5.39 -5.66 15.21
C ARG A 455 5.68 -4.16 15.30
N LEU A 456 6.81 -3.72 14.76
CA LEU A 456 7.26 -2.33 14.80
C LEU A 456 6.52 -1.45 13.77
N ARG A 457 6.28 -1.97 12.56
CA ARG A 457 5.65 -1.26 11.45
C ARG A 457 4.15 -1.06 11.67
N SER A 458 3.48 -2.04 12.28
CA SER A 458 2.03 -2.00 12.54
C SER A 458 1.70 -1.30 13.86
N GLY A 459 2.61 -1.37 14.84
CA GLY A 459 2.48 -0.71 16.13
C GLY A 459 1.54 -1.40 17.12
N HIS A 460 1.59 -2.74 17.16
CA HIS A 460 0.65 -3.59 17.92
C HIS A 460 0.59 -3.33 19.43
N LEU A 461 1.65 -2.76 20.02
CA LEU A 461 1.71 -2.42 21.45
C LEU A 461 1.43 -0.95 21.75
N ASN A 462 1.05 -0.18 20.72
CA ASN A 462 0.64 1.22 20.79
C ASN A 462 1.67 2.16 21.46
N HIS A 463 1.31 3.42 21.68
CA HIS A 463 2.16 4.40 22.37
C HIS A 463 1.33 5.45 23.11
N GLU A 464 1.86 6.03 24.19
CA GLU A 464 1.12 7.05 24.96
C GLU A 464 0.85 8.34 24.18
N ASP A 465 1.71 8.70 23.22
CA ASP A 465 1.54 9.90 22.37
C ASP A 465 0.26 9.87 21.52
N TRP A 466 -0.34 8.69 21.30
CA TRP A 466 -1.60 8.55 20.57
C TRP A 466 -2.83 8.73 21.48
N PHE A 467 -2.62 9.01 22.77
CA PHE A 467 -3.66 9.30 23.76
C PHE A 467 -3.58 10.76 24.20
N THR A 468 -4.40 11.62 23.59
CA THR A 468 -4.40 13.06 23.83
C THR A 468 -5.58 13.51 24.71
N THR A 469 -5.40 14.58 25.49
CA THR A 469 -6.49 15.22 26.24
C THR A 469 -6.59 16.69 25.81
N GLN A 470 -7.66 17.03 25.09
CA GLN A 470 -7.86 18.38 24.54
C GLN A 470 -8.66 19.22 25.54
N ARG A 471 -8.02 20.22 26.15
CA ARG A 471 -8.58 21.07 27.23
C ARG A 471 -8.78 22.54 26.80
N ASP A 472 -8.97 22.78 25.51
CA ASP A 472 -9.11 24.15 24.98
C ASP A 472 -10.29 24.89 25.62
N ALA A 473 -10.31 26.23 25.54
CA ALA A 473 -11.45 27.04 26.00
C ALA A 473 -12.77 26.74 25.25
N PHE A 474 -12.68 25.99 24.16
CA PHE A 474 -13.77 25.44 23.34
C PHE A 474 -14.03 23.94 23.61
N ALA A 475 -13.49 23.37 24.69
CA ALA A 475 -13.72 21.97 25.08
C ALA A 475 -15.19 21.73 25.44
N GLY A 476 -15.95 21.34 24.43
CA GLY A 476 -17.38 21.05 24.48
C GLY A 476 -18.18 21.64 23.31
N THR A 477 -17.73 22.70 22.62
CA THR A 477 -18.47 23.20 21.44
C THR A 477 -18.58 22.09 20.40
N LYS A 478 -19.79 21.96 19.81
CA LYS A 478 -20.09 20.91 18.82
C LYS A 478 -18.99 20.92 17.76
N VAL A 479 -18.38 19.77 17.51
CA VAL A 479 -17.29 19.63 16.55
C VAL A 479 -17.83 20.04 15.18
N GLN A 480 -17.45 21.22 14.70
CA GLN A 480 -17.88 21.68 13.38
C GLN A 480 -16.96 21.03 12.34
N PRO A 481 -17.51 20.41 11.27
CA PRO A 481 -16.69 19.86 10.20
C PRO A 481 -15.76 20.94 9.63
N GLY A 482 -14.46 20.68 9.59
CA GLY A 482 -13.47 21.63 9.10
C GLY A 482 -12.93 22.66 10.12
N GLU A 483 -13.33 22.63 11.40
CA GLU A 483 -12.59 23.37 12.44
C GLU A 483 -11.16 22.81 12.56
N ASN A 484 -10.20 23.73 12.69
CA ASN A 484 -8.78 23.46 12.48
C ASN A 484 -8.08 22.80 13.69
N ASP A 485 -8.49 21.57 14.04
CA ASP A 485 -7.79 20.71 15.02
C ASP A 485 -6.27 20.58 14.71
N GLY A 486 -5.85 20.76 13.46
CA GLY A 486 -4.46 20.55 13.00
C GLY A 486 -3.45 21.67 13.32
N VAL A 487 -3.89 22.93 13.53
CA VAL A 487 -2.96 24.03 13.84
C VAL A 487 -2.34 23.85 15.23
N ASN A 488 -3.13 23.36 16.19
CA ASN A 488 -2.65 23.13 17.55
C ASN A 488 -1.84 21.83 17.70
N GLU A 489 -2.08 20.78 16.91
CA GLU A 489 -1.22 19.59 16.93
C GLU A 489 0.18 19.88 16.38
N THR A 490 0.31 20.70 15.31
CA THR A 490 1.63 21.16 14.85
C THR A 490 2.31 22.04 15.90
N PHE A 491 1.61 23.00 16.50
CA PHE A 491 2.18 23.83 17.56
C PHE A 491 2.50 23.05 18.85
N GLN A 492 1.73 22.05 19.27
CA GLN A 492 2.08 21.20 20.43
C GLN A 492 3.26 20.27 20.14
N ASN A 493 3.38 19.72 18.93
CA ASN A 493 4.56 18.94 18.54
C ASN A 493 5.82 19.81 18.46
N VAL A 494 5.71 21.07 18.03
CA VAL A 494 6.80 22.05 18.06
C VAL A 494 7.11 22.52 19.49
N LEU A 495 6.12 22.81 20.34
CA LEU A 495 6.35 23.23 21.74
C LEU A 495 6.87 22.10 22.63
N SER A 496 6.47 20.85 22.40
CA SER A 496 7.02 19.69 23.12
C SER A 496 8.47 19.40 22.71
N GLY A 497 8.82 19.66 21.43
CA GLY A 497 10.21 19.77 20.99
C GLY A 497 10.95 20.93 21.67
N ALA A 498 10.40 22.14 21.66
CA ALA A 498 11.03 23.33 22.23
C ALA A 498 11.24 23.25 23.76
N LYS A 499 10.34 22.60 24.50
CA LYS A 499 10.52 22.31 25.94
C LYS A 499 11.68 21.35 26.23
N ARG A 500 12.15 20.55 25.26
CA ARG A 500 13.40 19.78 25.39
C ARG A 500 14.63 20.61 25.03
N PHE A 501 14.52 21.62 24.17
CA PHE A 501 15.62 22.53 23.83
C PHE A 501 15.95 23.55 24.93
N PHE A 502 14.95 24.00 25.69
CA PHE A 502 15.16 25.03 26.73
C PHE A 502 15.80 24.54 28.04
N ASN A 503 16.12 23.25 28.16
CA ASN A 503 16.66 22.65 29.38
C ASN A 503 18.05 22.01 29.20
N GLN A 504 18.81 22.45 28.18
CA GLN A 504 20.24 22.16 28.06
C GLN A 504 21.06 23.32 28.63
N ASN A 505 21.67 23.09 29.79
CA ASN A 505 22.88 23.76 30.22
C ASN A 505 23.59 22.88 31.26
N LYS A 506 24.86 22.53 30.99
CA LYS A 506 25.69 21.49 31.64
C LYS A 506 25.16 20.06 31.41
N ASP A 507 25.86 19.15 30.74
CA ASP A 507 27.31 18.97 30.62
C ASP A 507 27.72 18.51 29.21
N ASP A 508 28.82 19.08 28.68
CA ASP A 508 29.52 18.57 27.49
C ASP A 508 30.64 17.61 27.92
N VAL A 509 30.73 16.44 27.27
CA VAL A 509 31.95 15.73 26.79
C VAL A 509 31.55 14.36 26.21
N ASP A 510 32.25 13.96 25.14
CA ASP A 510 32.22 12.67 24.42
C ASP A 510 30.92 12.22 23.74
N MET A 511 30.87 12.48 22.43
CA MET A 511 29.95 11.81 21.50
C MET A 511 30.66 10.69 20.73
N SER A 512 30.41 9.44 21.11
CA SER A 512 30.80 8.28 20.30
C SER A 512 29.79 7.12 20.41
N ASN A 513 29.69 6.34 19.33
CA ASN A 513 28.99 5.06 19.16
C ASN A 513 27.57 4.90 19.76
N SER A 514 26.56 5.06 18.90
CA SER A 514 25.29 4.35 19.04
C SER A 514 25.29 3.10 18.15
N ASP A 515 25.90 2.01 18.65
CA ASP A 515 25.72 0.68 18.07
C ASP A 515 24.28 0.22 18.31
N GLU A 516 23.49 0.07 17.25
CA GLU A 516 22.11 -0.42 17.31
C GLU A 516 22.06 -1.96 17.47
N THR A 517 22.87 -2.49 18.39
CA THR A 517 22.84 -3.88 18.83
C THR A 517 22.01 -3.98 20.11
N ALA A 518 20.85 -4.61 20.02
CA ALA A 518 20.00 -4.87 21.18
C ALA A 518 20.61 -5.96 22.08
N SER A 519 21.57 -5.57 22.92
CA SER A 519 22.06 -6.40 24.04
C SER A 519 21.32 -6.04 25.33
N VAL A 520 21.05 -7.06 26.15
CA VAL A 520 20.03 -6.99 27.21
C VAL A 520 20.64 -6.49 28.53
N LYS A 521 20.15 -5.34 29.05
CA LYS A 521 19.70 -5.15 30.45
C LYS A 521 19.38 -3.67 30.80
N THR A 522 18.11 -3.31 30.74
CA THR A 522 17.32 -2.71 31.85
C THR A 522 15.83 -2.76 31.47
N VAL A 523 14.94 -2.78 32.46
CA VAL A 523 13.50 -2.93 32.21
C VAL A 523 12.89 -1.57 31.87
N ASP A 524 12.87 -1.23 30.59
CA ASP A 524 12.07 -0.11 30.09
C ASP A 524 11.25 -0.49 28.85
N THR A 525 9.97 -0.14 28.93
CA THR A 525 8.82 -0.51 28.07
C THR A 525 9.09 -1.07 26.66
N GLN A 526 8.54 -2.28 26.39
CA GLN A 526 8.37 -2.84 25.04
C GLN A 526 7.39 -2.06 24.11
N ALA A 527 7.00 -0.83 24.45
CA ALA A 527 6.00 -0.05 23.74
C ALA A 527 6.41 0.22 22.27
N THR A 528 5.44 0.62 21.43
CA THR A 528 5.75 0.97 20.05
C THR A 528 6.43 2.33 19.99
N THR A 529 7.64 2.41 19.45
CA THR A 529 8.24 3.70 19.08
C THR A 529 7.47 4.29 17.88
N PRO A 530 6.80 5.45 17.96
CA PRO A 530 5.99 5.97 16.85
C PRO A 530 6.80 6.21 15.57
N LYS A 531 8.10 6.52 15.72
CA LYS A 531 9.03 6.69 14.60
C LYS A 531 9.32 5.40 13.81
N MET A 532 8.93 4.21 14.28
CA MET A 532 9.15 2.92 13.59
C MET A 532 7.91 2.41 12.84
N VAL A 533 6.74 3.00 13.08
CA VAL A 533 5.45 2.64 12.46
C VAL A 533 5.41 3.11 11.01
N SER A 534 4.92 2.31 10.08
CA SER A 534 4.80 2.69 8.67
C SER A 534 3.93 1.72 7.88
N PRO A 535 3.08 2.18 6.95
CA PRO A 535 2.08 1.35 6.25
C PRO A 535 2.67 0.53 5.08
N VAL A 536 3.86 -0.05 5.24
CA VAL A 536 4.60 -0.73 4.16
C VAL A 536 3.84 -1.95 3.61
N PHE A 537 3.24 -2.77 4.48
CA PHE A 537 2.39 -3.89 4.05
C PHE A 537 1.02 -3.44 3.51
N HIS A 538 0.45 -2.35 4.03
CA HIS A 538 -0.75 -1.74 3.46
C HIS A 538 -0.49 -1.28 2.02
N GLN A 539 0.60 -0.57 1.74
CA GLN A 539 0.98 -0.20 0.37
C GLN A 539 1.14 -1.42 -0.56
N PHE A 540 1.65 -2.54 -0.06
CA PHE A 540 1.71 -3.79 -0.82
C PHE A 540 0.33 -4.35 -1.16
N LEU A 541 -0.61 -4.35 -0.21
CA LEU A 541 -1.99 -4.77 -0.45
C LEU A 541 -2.74 -3.81 -1.39
N ASP A 542 -2.48 -2.49 -1.31
CA ASP A 542 -3.03 -1.49 -2.25
C ASP A 542 -2.47 -1.73 -3.67
N CYS A 543 -1.15 -1.89 -3.82
CA CYS A 543 -0.54 -2.28 -5.10
C CYS A 543 -1.13 -3.58 -5.67
N THR A 544 -1.42 -4.57 -4.80
CA THR A 544 -2.08 -5.82 -5.19
C THR A 544 -3.53 -5.57 -5.62
N TYR A 545 -4.27 -4.72 -4.90
CA TYR A 545 -5.61 -4.28 -5.28
C TYR A 545 -5.64 -3.60 -6.67
N GLN A 546 -4.65 -2.75 -7.00
CA GLN A 546 -4.54 -2.18 -8.35
C GLN A 546 -4.42 -3.29 -9.42
N LEU A 547 -3.60 -4.32 -9.17
CA LEU A 547 -3.44 -5.44 -10.10
C LEU A 547 -4.72 -6.28 -10.23
N VAL A 548 -5.43 -6.55 -9.12
CA VAL A 548 -6.72 -7.26 -9.10
C VAL A 548 -7.79 -6.46 -9.88
N LYS A 549 -7.95 -5.16 -9.59
CA LYS A 549 -8.86 -4.25 -10.30
C LYS A 549 -8.59 -4.24 -11.80
N GLN A 550 -7.32 -4.16 -12.19
CA GLN A 550 -6.94 -4.01 -13.59
C GLN A 550 -7.02 -5.31 -14.40
N ASN A 551 -7.12 -6.47 -13.74
CA ASN A 551 -7.10 -7.81 -14.34
C ASN A 551 -8.14 -8.74 -13.66
N PRO A 552 -9.45 -8.44 -13.75
CA PRO A 552 -10.48 -9.04 -12.90
C PRO A 552 -10.62 -10.57 -13.00
N LYS A 553 -10.16 -11.19 -14.10
CA LYS A 553 -10.20 -12.65 -14.27
C LYS A 553 -8.92 -13.38 -13.86
N ARG A 554 -7.81 -12.69 -13.58
CA ARG A 554 -6.49 -13.33 -13.42
C ARG A 554 -6.10 -13.65 -11.97
N PHE A 555 -7.01 -13.43 -11.01
CA PHE A 555 -6.79 -13.63 -9.57
C PHE A 555 -7.91 -14.48 -8.95
N GLU A 556 -7.53 -15.51 -8.17
CA GLU A 556 -8.49 -16.38 -7.46
C GLU A 556 -9.09 -15.68 -6.26
N TYR A 557 -8.37 -14.74 -5.63
CA TYR A 557 -8.85 -13.98 -4.48
C TYR A 557 -9.48 -12.63 -4.89
N ASN A 558 -10.51 -12.24 -4.16
CA ASN A 558 -11.26 -10.99 -4.37
C ASN A 558 -10.75 -9.82 -3.49
N GLU A 559 -11.32 -8.62 -3.66
CA GLU A 559 -10.98 -7.43 -2.84
C GLU A 559 -11.18 -7.66 -1.34
N ARG A 560 -12.26 -8.37 -0.97
CA ARG A 560 -12.65 -8.63 0.43
C ARG A 560 -11.57 -9.44 1.15
N PHE A 561 -10.86 -10.33 0.46
CA PHE A 561 -9.70 -11.03 1.00
C PHE A 561 -8.59 -10.06 1.42
N LEU A 562 -8.15 -9.17 0.51
CA LEU A 562 -7.09 -8.20 0.79
C LEU A 562 -7.47 -7.24 1.92
N ARG A 563 -8.72 -6.73 1.94
CA ARG A 563 -9.20 -5.81 2.97
C ARG A 563 -9.34 -6.49 4.35
N ARG A 564 -9.85 -7.73 4.41
CA ARG A 564 -9.88 -8.50 5.67
C ARG A 564 -8.49 -8.88 6.14
N LEU A 565 -7.52 -9.08 5.25
CA LEU A 565 -6.14 -9.32 5.63
C LEU A 565 -5.52 -8.08 6.30
N LEU A 566 -5.79 -6.87 5.78
CA LEU A 566 -5.34 -5.64 6.42
C LEU A 566 -6.05 -5.37 7.76
N TYR A 567 -7.34 -5.71 7.89
CA TYR A 567 -8.01 -5.70 9.20
C TYR A 567 -7.30 -6.65 10.18
N HIS A 568 -7.00 -7.88 9.76
CA HIS A 568 -6.39 -8.86 10.66
C HIS A 568 -4.92 -8.58 11.00
N LEU A 569 -4.18 -7.87 10.14
CA LEU A 569 -2.86 -7.28 10.47
C LEU A 569 -2.91 -6.47 11.77
N TYR A 570 -3.95 -5.64 11.95
CA TYR A 570 -4.07 -4.74 13.10
C TYR A 570 -4.93 -5.31 14.23
N SER A 571 -5.82 -6.27 13.95
CA SER A 571 -6.72 -6.85 14.96
C SER A 571 -6.00 -7.49 16.16
N CYS A 572 -4.80 -8.05 15.93
CA CYS A 572 -4.08 -8.94 16.84
C CYS A 572 -4.93 -10.12 17.38
N GLN A 573 -5.92 -10.58 16.60
CA GLN A 573 -6.70 -11.79 16.89
C GLN A 573 -5.91 -13.09 16.61
N TYR A 574 -4.93 -13.02 15.71
CA TYR A 574 -4.12 -14.15 15.25
C TYR A 574 -2.63 -13.87 15.47
N GLY A 575 -1.82 -14.92 15.61
CA GLY A 575 -0.38 -14.80 15.89
C GLY A 575 0.47 -14.39 14.70
N THR A 576 -0.03 -14.58 13.47
CA THR A 576 0.74 -14.54 12.21
C THR A 576 1.66 -13.32 12.08
N PHE A 577 1.18 -12.13 12.43
CA PHE A 577 1.90 -10.85 12.22
C PHE A 577 2.57 -10.26 13.49
N LEU A 578 2.60 -10.94 14.64
CA LEU A 578 2.90 -10.29 15.93
C LEU A 578 4.40 -10.02 16.24
N TYR A 579 5.33 -10.50 15.41
CA TYR A 579 6.78 -10.42 15.64
C TYR A 579 7.52 -9.82 14.42
N ASN A 580 8.84 -9.67 14.51
CA ASN A 580 9.64 -9.02 13.46
C ASN A 580 10.48 -9.97 12.59
N SER A 581 10.64 -11.23 12.98
CA SER A 581 11.36 -12.24 12.18
C SER A 581 10.87 -13.66 12.45
N GLU A 582 11.18 -14.59 11.55
CA GLU A 582 10.95 -16.02 11.74
C GLU A 582 11.52 -16.52 13.06
N LYS A 583 12.78 -16.19 13.37
CA LYS A 583 13.45 -16.52 14.63
C LYS A 583 12.58 -16.14 15.85
N GLN A 584 12.06 -14.91 15.88
CA GLN A 584 11.24 -14.45 17.00
C GLN A 584 9.91 -15.21 17.12
N ARG A 585 9.28 -15.60 15.99
CA ARG A 585 8.07 -16.45 16.00
C ARG A 585 8.36 -17.85 16.54
N VAL A 586 9.51 -18.42 16.19
CA VAL A 586 9.97 -19.74 16.65
C VAL A 586 10.35 -19.71 18.13
N ASP A 587 11.21 -18.77 18.56
CA ASP A 587 11.65 -18.61 19.95
C ASP A 587 10.45 -18.44 20.91
N ALA A 588 9.43 -17.67 20.50
CA ALA A 588 8.23 -17.42 21.30
C ALA A 588 7.15 -18.51 21.20
N LYS A 589 7.38 -19.55 20.38
CA LYS A 589 6.47 -20.68 20.13
C LYS A 589 5.07 -20.24 19.67
N VAL A 590 5.02 -19.27 18.75
CA VAL A 590 3.75 -18.62 18.36
C VAL A 590 2.74 -19.61 17.79
N ALA A 591 3.20 -20.56 16.97
CA ALA A 591 2.35 -21.60 16.37
C ALA A 591 1.74 -22.57 17.40
N GLU A 592 2.40 -22.80 18.55
CA GLU A 592 1.87 -23.63 19.65
C GLU A 592 0.84 -22.86 20.52
N ARG A 593 0.87 -21.52 20.48
CA ARG A 593 0.22 -20.65 21.48
C ARG A 593 -0.91 -19.77 20.93
N THR A 594 -1.07 -19.70 19.61
CA THR A 594 -2.01 -18.80 18.92
C THR A 594 -2.53 -19.46 17.64
N SER A 595 -3.67 -19.00 17.12
CA SER A 595 -4.18 -19.41 15.80
C SER A 595 -3.54 -18.63 14.66
N SER A 596 -3.51 -19.21 13.46
CA SER A 596 -3.06 -18.55 12.25
C SER A 596 -4.19 -17.73 11.63
N VAL A 597 -3.88 -16.58 11.03
CA VAL A 597 -4.87 -15.81 10.26
C VAL A 597 -5.33 -16.58 9.03
N TRP A 598 -4.52 -17.53 8.53
CA TRP A 598 -4.87 -18.34 7.37
C TRP A 598 -6.03 -19.31 7.68
N ASP A 599 -6.18 -19.76 8.93
CA ASP A 599 -7.31 -20.58 9.37
C ASP A 599 -8.66 -19.88 9.09
N TYR A 600 -8.72 -18.57 9.34
CA TYR A 600 -9.91 -17.72 9.13
C TYR A 600 -10.33 -17.65 7.66
N PHE A 601 -9.35 -17.54 6.75
CA PHE A 601 -9.60 -17.48 5.31
C PHE A 601 -9.92 -18.85 4.72
N LEU A 602 -9.16 -19.87 5.08
CA LEU A 602 -9.29 -21.22 4.52
C LEU A 602 -10.64 -21.86 4.86
N CYS A 603 -11.11 -21.74 6.11
CA CYS A 603 -12.42 -22.27 6.50
C CYS A 603 -13.63 -21.50 5.93
N ARG A 604 -13.38 -20.38 5.23
CA ARG A 604 -14.38 -19.51 4.59
C ARG A 604 -14.00 -19.19 3.14
N LYS A 605 -13.21 -20.05 2.47
CA LYS A 605 -12.60 -19.77 1.16
C LYS A 605 -13.59 -19.19 0.14
N GLN A 606 -14.83 -19.69 0.12
CA GLN A 606 -15.91 -19.22 -0.77
C GLN A 606 -16.22 -17.72 -0.66
N GLU A 607 -16.11 -17.09 0.50
CA GLU A 607 -16.31 -15.63 0.66
C GLU A 607 -15.18 -14.79 0.04
N PHE A 608 -14.02 -15.41 -0.13
CA PHE A 608 -12.76 -14.77 -0.50
C PHE A 608 -12.32 -15.12 -1.93
N THR A 609 -12.95 -16.12 -2.54
CA THR A 609 -12.76 -16.50 -3.94
C THR A 609 -13.50 -15.52 -4.87
N ASN A 610 -12.87 -15.25 -6.02
CA ASN A 610 -13.40 -14.53 -7.15
C ASN A 610 -14.13 -15.52 -8.09
N PRO A 611 -15.44 -15.35 -8.37
CA PRO A 611 -16.18 -16.26 -9.25
C PRO A 611 -15.74 -16.15 -10.72
N ASP A 612 -15.18 -15.02 -11.15
CA ASP A 612 -14.72 -14.77 -12.51
C ASP A 612 -13.27 -15.23 -12.77
N TYR A 613 -12.66 -15.96 -11.83
CA TYR A 613 -11.28 -16.40 -11.94
C TYR A 613 -11.09 -17.44 -13.06
N ASP A 614 -10.21 -17.08 -14.01
CA ASP A 614 -9.74 -17.92 -15.08
C ASP A 614 -8.28 -18.33 -14.78
N SER A 615 -8.07 -19.63 -14.60
CA SER A 615 -6.76 -20.24 -14.33
C SER A 615 -6.00 -20.60 -15.61
N THR A 616 -6.57 -20.38 -16.80
CA THR A 616 -5.88 -20.63 -18.06
C THR A 616 -4.70 -19.68 -18.25
N ILE A 617 -3.64 -20.22 -18.85
CA ILE A 617 -2.40 -19.52 -19.14
C ILE A 617 -1.99 -19.93 -20.55
N ASP A 618 -1.96 -18.97 -21.46
CA ASP A 618 -1.39 -19.14 -22.79
C ASP A 618 -0.54 -17.92 -23.10
N ASP A 619 0.77 -18.11 -23.20
CA ASP A 619 1.74 -17.05 -23.50
C ASP A 619 1.66 -16.57 -24.97
N HIS A 620 0.82 -17.19 -25.81
CA HIS A 620 0.55 -16.82 -27.19
C HIS A 620 -0.80 -16.11 -27.41
N ILE A 621 -1.69 -16.09 -26.41
CA ILE A 621 -3.02 -15.47 -26.51
C ILE A 621 -3.07 -14.20 -25.67
N LYS A 622 -3.43 -13.08 -26.31
CA LYS A 622 -3.47 -11.78 -25.66
C LYS A 622 -4.47 -11.75 -24.50
N GLY A 623 -4.02 -11.30 -23.33
CA GLY A 623 -4.77 -11.29 -22.07
C GLY A 623 -4.71 -12.60 -21.25
N GLN A 624 -4.24 -13.70 -21.83
CA GLN A 624 -4.05 -15.00 -21.15
C GLN A 624 -2.58 -15.27 -20.78
N GLU A 625 -1.66 -14.34 -21.09
CA GLU A 625 -0.22 -14.49 -20.88
C GLU A 625 0.10 -14.70 -19.39
N ARG A 626 1.23 -15.37 -19.12
CA ARG A 626 1.71 -15.55 -17.75
C ARG A 626 1.99 -14.20 -17.07
N ILE A 627 2.62 -13.27 -17.79
CA ILE A 627 3.11 -12.01 -17.21
C ILE A 627 1.97 -10.98 -17.16
N LEU A 628 1.80 -10.32 -16.02
CA LEU A 628 0.91 -9.17 -15.87
C LEU A 628 1.72 -7.93 -15.53
N LEU A 629 1.47 -6.81 -16.23
CA LEU A 629 2.06 -5.51 -15.94
C LEU A 629 0.98 -4.50 -15.55
N PRO A 630 1.23 -3.60 -14.58
CA PRO A 630 0.27 -2.59 -14.16
C PRO A 630 0.14 -1.48 -15.20
N ARG A 631 -1.10 -1.07 -15.48
CA ARG A 631 -1.41 0.17 -16.20
C ARG A 631 -1.25 1.35 -15.23
N LEU A 632 -0.06 1.94 -15.20
CA LEU A 632 0.32 3.00 -14.25
C LEU A 632 -0.56 4.27 -14.33
N LYS A 633 -1.15 4.55 -15.51
CA LYS A 633 -2.13 5.65 -15.70
C LYS A 633 -3.51 5.38 -15.06
N ASP A 634 -3.85 4.12 -14.74
CA ASP A 634 -5.17 3.71 -14.18
C ASP A 634 -5.08 3.29 -12.70
N ILE A 635 -4.19 3.93 -11.94
CA ILE A 635 -4.13 3.79 -10.48
C ILE A 635 -5.27 4.61 -9.86
N ARG A 636 -6.06 3.97 -8.99
CA ARG A 636 -7.23 4.57 -8.32
C ARG A 636 -7.13 4.45 -6.81
N TRP A 637 -7.86 5.27 -6.08
CA TRP A 637 -8.04 5.05 -4.64
C TRP A 637 -8.78 3.74 -4.38
N TRP A 638 -8.29 2.98 -3.40
CA TRP A 638 -8.99 1.82 -2.82
C TRP A 638 -10.10 2.30 -1.87
N TYR A 639 -11.16 2.89 -2.44
CA TYR A 639 -12.21 3.59 -1.70
C TYR A 639 -12.90 2.73 -0.64
N GLN A 640 -13.10 1.43 -0.92
CA GLN A 640 -13.70 0.45 -0.01
C GLN A 640 -12.86 0.25 1.27
N LEU A 641 -11.53 0.35 1.16
CA LEU A 641 -10.65 0.25 2.32
C LEU A 641 -10.75 1.50 3.20
N PHE A 642 -10.79 2.69 2.59
CA PHE A 642 -10.91 3.96 3.31
C PHE A 642 -12.34 4.24 3.84
N GLY A 643 -13.27 3.29 3.68
CA GLY A 643 -14.65 3.43 4.14
C GLY A 643 -15.47 4.47 3.38
N ARG A 644 -15.11 4.75 2.12
CA ARG A 644 -15.73 5.76 1.25
C ARG A 644 -16.39 5.15 0.03
N THR A 645 -17.09 5.96 -0.74
CA THR A 645 -17.62 5.65 -2.08
C THR A 645 -16.58 5.93 -3.17
N ASP A 646 -16.78 5.37 -4.38
CA ASP A 646 -15.90 5.68 -5.52
C ASP A 646 -15.95 7.17 -5.88
N ASP A 647 -17.14 7.77 -5.93
CA ASP A 647 -17.32 9.18 -6.29
C ASP A 647 -16.64 10.16 -5.31
N GLU A 648 -16.63 9.84 -4.02
CA GLU A 648 -15.93 10.66 -3.01
C GLU A 648 -14.41 10.75 -3.28
N MET A 649 -13.79 9.63 -3.68
CA MET A 649 -12.34 9.48 -3.76
C MET A 649 -11.80 9.61 -5.20
N ASN A 650 -12.51 9.04 -6.18
CA ASN A 650 -12.06 8.85 -7.56
C ASN A 650 -12.75 9.75 -8.60
N ALA A 651 -13.82 10.49 -8.28
CA ALA A 651 -14.54 11.29 -9.30
C ALA A 651 -13.66 12.22 -10.14
N GLY A 652 -12.63 12.86 -9.56
CA GLY A 652 -11.67 13.68 -10.31
C GLY A 652 -10.79 12.87 -11.28
N LEU A 653 -10.40 11.64 -10.90
CA LEU A 653 -9.68 10.72 -11.76
C LEU A 653 -10.60 10.11 -12.84
N ASN A 654 -11.88 9.92 -12.52
CA ASN A 654 -12.88 9.39 -13.45
C ASN A 654 -13.17 10.44 -14.54
N ALA A 655 -13.36 11.71 -14.17
CA ALA A 655 -13.48 12.82 -15.10
C ALA A 655 -12.22 13.00 -15.99
N ALA A 656 -11.02 12.90 -15.41
CA ALA A 656 -9.77 12.97 -16.18
C ALA A 656 -9.63 11.83 -17.20
N ALA A 657 -10.04 10.61 -16.84
CA ALA A 657 -10.01 9.45 -17.73
C ALA A 657 -11.07 9.54 -18.84
N ALA A 658 -12.25 10.09 -18.55
CA ALA A 658 -13.27 10.35 -19.56
C ALA A 658 -12.79 11.40 -20.59
N ALA A 659 -12.28 12.55 -20.12
CA ALA A 659 -11.76 13.61 -20.98
C ALA A 659 -10.57 13.17 -21.85
N GLU A 660 -9.70 12.29 -21.34
CA GLU A 660 -8.64 11.67 -22.17
C GLU A 660 -9.23 10.72 -23.22
N THR A 661 -10.23 9.90 -22.85
CA THR A 661 -10.90 8.98 -23.79
C THR A 661 -11.59 9.75 -24.93
N GLU A 662 -12.26 10.86 -24.61
CA GLU A 662 -12.85 11.78 -25.60
C GLU A 662 -11.78 12.39 -26.51
N ARG A 663 -10.63 12.79 -25.96
CA ARG A 663 -9.48 13.29 -26.74
C ARG A 663 -8.92 12.22 -27.69
N MET A 664 -8.74 10.99 -27.22
CA MET A 664 -8.28 9.86 -28.04
C MET A 664 -9.26 9.60 -29.21
N ALA A 665 -10.56 9.57 -28.92
CA ALA A 665 -11.60 9.39 -29.94
C ALA A 665 -11.62 10.52 -30.98
N ALA A 666 -11.44 11.78 -30.55
CA ALA A 666 -11.34 12.94 -31.43
C ALA A 666 -10.07 12.93 -32.29
N VAL A 667 -8.96 12.37 -31.80
CA VAL A 667 -7.74 12.17 -32.61
C VAL A 667 -7.92 11.04 -33.62
N SER A 668 -8.62 9.95 -33.26
CA SER A 668 -8.91 8.85 -34.19
C SER A 668 -9.83 9.30 -35.34
N SER A 669 -10.86 10.10 -35.05
CA SER A 669 -11.81 10.57 -36.08
C SER A 669 -11.20 11.57 -37.07
N LEU A 670 -10.12 12.27 -36.70
CA LEU A 670 -9.35 13.14 -37.62
C LEU A 670 -8.46 12.36 -38.61
N ASN A 671 -8.20 11.07 -38.37
CA ASN A 671 -7.34 10.24 -39.23
C ASN A 671 -8.09 9.49 -40.35
N TYR A 672 -9.42 9.58 -40.43
CA TYR A 672 -10.19 9.07 -41.56
C TYR A 672 -10.59 10.20 -42.53
N PRO A 673 -10.01 10.28 -43.75
CA PRO A 673 -10.51 11.20 -44.76
C PRO A 673 -11.87 10.71 -45.26
N SER A 674 -12.90 11.54 -45.11
CA SER A 674 -14.25 11.26 -45.64
C SER A 674 -14.20 11.07 -47.15
N VAL A 675 -14.54 9.86 -47.62
CA VAL A 675 -14.72 9.59 -49.05
C VAL A 675 -15.99 10.29 -49.52
N VAL A 676 -15.82 11.44 -50.16
CA VAL A 676 -16.90 12.14 -50.85
C VAL A 676 -17.22 11.36 -52.12
N THR A 677 -18.42 10.80 -52.20
CA THR A 677 -18.99 10.22 -53.42
C THR A 677 -19.61 11.33 -54.28
N GLU A 678 -18.99 11.65 -55.41
CA GLU A 678 -19.55 12.54 -56.44
C GLU A 678 -20.45 11.76 -57.41
N GLU A 679 -21.68 12.24 -57.64
CA GLU A 679 -22.48 11.87 -58.81
C GLU A 679 -22.17 12.80 -60.00
N PRO A 680 -22.24 12.32 -61.25
CA PRO A 680 -21.82 13.10 -62.41
C PRO A 680 -22.94 13.95 -63.03
N THR A 681 -22.69 15.25 -63.21
CA THR A 681 -23.52 16.12 -64.08
C THR A 681 -22.69 16.78 -65.19
N GLN A 682 -23.29 16.85 -66.38
CA GLN A 682 -22.63 17.27 -67.63
C GLN A 682 -22.31 18.77 -67.69
N GLY A 683 -21.23 19.14 -68.41
CA GLY A 683 -20.70 20.50 -68.43
C GLY A 683 -21.27 21.45 -69.48
N GLY A 684 -21.02 22.76 -69.31
CA GLY A 684 -21.43 23.80 -70.24
C GLY A 684 -20.78 25.18 -69.99
N ALA A 685 -19.62 25.41 -70.64
CA ALA A 685 -18.98 26.72 -70.95
C ALA A 685 -18.43 27.64 -69.83
N SER A 686 -17.37 28.39 -70.21
CA SER A 686 -16.42 29.18 -69.40
C SER A 686 -16.79 30.70 -69.38
N PRO A 687 -16.15 31.62 -68.58
CA PRO A 687 -14.71 31.95 -68.72
C PRO A 687 -13.87 32.45 -67.48
N ARG A 688 -12.57 32.07 -67.50
CA ARG A 688 -11.34 32.87 -67.16
C ARG A 688 -10.95 33.27 -65.70
N ILE A 689 -10.24 32.35 -65.03
CA ILE A 689 -8.86 32.41 -64.47
C ILE A 689 -8.21 33.78 -64.07
N ALA A 690 -7.76 33.90 -62.80
CA ALA A 690 -6.34 34.03 -62.34
C ALA A 690 -6.21 34.37 -60.82
N PRO A 691 -5.08 34.10 -60.12
CA PRO A 691 -4.33 32.85 -59.96
C PRO A 691 -4.14 32.42 -58.46
N LEU A 692 -3.35 31.38 -58.18
CA LEU A 692 -3.26 30.63 -56.89
C LEU A 692 -2.01 30.91 -56.00
N THR A 693 -2.08 30.42 -54.75
CA THR A 693 -1.00 30.21 -53.73
C THR A 693 -0.54 31.45 -52.93
N SER A 694 -0.08 31.36 -51.66
CA SER A 694 0.49 30.22 -50.92
C SER A 694 0.18 30.14 -49.41
N SER A 695 0.45 28.96 -48.85
CA SER A 695 0.30 28.41 -47.49
C SER A 695 0.83 29.18 -46.26
N GLN A 696 0.32 28.77 -45.08
CA GLN A 696 1.04 28.28 -43.86
C GLN A 696 0.86 28.96 -42.48
N SER A 697 0.44 28.11 -41.51
CA SER A 697 0.73 28.08 -40.07
C SER A 697 0.13 29.09 -39.07
N VAL A 698 -0.38 28.57 -37.96
CA VAL A 698 -0.25 29.15 -36.61
C VAL A 698 0.06 28.01 -35.62
N LEU A 699 1.18 28.14 -34.92
CA LEU A 699 1.53 27.42 -33.69
C LEU A 699 1.43 28.41 -32.53
N THR A 700 1.08 27.95 -31.33
CA THR A 700 1.69 28.47 -30.09
C THR A 700 1.56 27.46 -28.94
N SER A 701 2.72 26.98 -28.48
CA SER A 701 2.86 26.25 -27.22
C SER A 701 3.09 27.24 -26.07
N VAL A 702 2.71 26.86 -24.85
CA VAL A 702 2.96 27.64 -23.62
C VAL A 702 4.12 27.02 -22.86
N GLU A 703 5.17 27.81 -22.60
CA GLU A 703 6.28 27.41 -21.73
C GLU A 703 6.58 28.49 -20.68
N THR A 704 6.65 28.03 -19.42
CA THR A 704 7.37 28.60 -18.25
C THR A 704 7.40 30.12 -18.02
N ALA A 705 6.84 30.53 -16.87
CA ALA A 705 7.11 31.82 -16.23
C ALA A 705 7.75 31.63 -14.83
N HIS A 706 8.99 32.10 -14.65
CA HIS A 706 9.46 32.52 -13.33
C HIS A 706 10.44 33.69 -13.43
N GLU A 707 10.24 34.67 -12.54
CA GLU A 707 11.15 35.77 -12.15
C GLU A 707 11.74 36.63 -13.29
N SER A 708 11.41 37.92 -13.42
CA SER A 708 11.60 38.91 -12.35
C SER A 708 11.13 40.30 -12.82
N LEU A 709 10.56 41.09 -11.90
CA LEU A 709 10.25 42.51 -12.13
C LEU A 709 11.16 43.38 -11.27
N THR A 710 11.95 44.25 -11.91
CA THR A 710 12.74 45.30 -11.26
C THR A 710 12.19 46.69 -11.66
N PRO A 711 11.89 47.57 -10.70
CA PRO A 711 11.71 49.01 -10.95
C PRO A 711 13.01 49.79 -10.72
N ALA A 712 13.20 50.90 -11.43
CA ALA A 712 14.48 51.60 -11.49
C ALA A 712 14.67 52.72 -10.45
N ALA A 713 15.80 52.65 -9.75
CA ALA A 713 16.70 53.72 -9.29
C ALA A 713 16.15 55.06 -8.70
N ALA A 714 16.42 55.23 -7.40
CA ALA A 714 16.98 56.47 -6.83
C ALA A 714 17.87 56.15 -5.61
N ASN A 715 18.90 56.95 -5.37
CA ASN A 715 19.94 56.82 -4.33
C ASN A 715 19.94 58.12 -3.47
N PRO A 716 20.64 58.26 -2.30
CA PRO A 716 21.58 57.32 -1.68
C PRO A 716 21.55 57.19 -0.11
N SER A 717 22.40 56.28 0.38
CA SER A 717 23.26 56.41 1.59
C SER A 717 22.80 55.96 3.01
N LEU A 718 23.66 55.07 3.56
CA LEU A 718 24.21 54.99 4.93
C LEU A 718 23.42 54.39 6.15
N GLN A 719 24.00 53.29 6.64
CA GLN A 719 24.23 52.88 8.05
C GLN A 719 23.14 52.20 8.92
N ARG A 720 23.53 50.99 9.38
CA ARG A 720 23.47 50.41 10.74
C ARG A 720 22.12 50.23 11.48
N SER A 721 21.82 48.94 11.68
CA SER A 721 21.53 48.26 12.97
C SER A 721 20.18 48.40 13.70
N ALA A 722 19.73 47.23 14.16
CA ALA A 722 19.08 46.94 15.44
C ALA A 722 17.57 47.15 15.65
N SER A 723 16.91 46.02 15.92
CA SER A 723 16.01 45.77 17.07
C SER A 723 14.56 46.30 17.13
N ALA A 724 13.71 45.37 17.59
CA ALA A 724 12.64 45.51 18.60
C ALA A 724 11.19 45.90 18.21
N GLU A 725 10.28 45.06 18.75
CA GLU A 725 8.97 45.39 19.37
C GLU A 725 7.80 45.94 18.52
N GLY A 726 6.56 45.76 19.01
CA GLY A 726 5.40 46.51 18.47
C GLY A 726 4.01 45.85 18.50
N MET A 727 3.62 45.22 19.60
CA MET A 727 2.31 44.56 19.82
C MET A 727 1.05 45.46 19.65
N ARG A 728 -0.12 44.85 19.32
CA ARG A 728 -1.53 45.37 19.40
C ARG A 728 -2.01 46.23 18.19
N ALA A 729 -3.30 46.35 17.84
CA ALA A 729 -4.55 46.06 18.58
C ALA A 729 -5.74 45.59 17.70
N PHE A 730 -6.82 45.14 18.35
CA PHE A 730 -8.19 44.95 17.82
C PHE A 730 -8.78 46.30 17.32
N THR A 731 -9.87 46.40 16.52
CA THR A 731 -11.29 46.26 16.96
C THR A 731 -12.29 46.44 15.79
N ALA A 732 -13.44 45.72 15.85
CA ALA A 732 -14.79 45.98 15.29
C ALA A 732 -15.03 46.30 13.79
N ILE A 733 -16.09 45.69 13.21
CA ILE A 733 -17.44 46.28 13.06
C ILE A 733 -18.46 45.15 12.72
N LYS A 734 -19.76 45.40 12.89
CA LYS A 734 -20.89 44.43 12.90
C LYS A 734 -22.11 45.02 12.18
N GLU A 735 -23.04 44.16 11.75
CA GLU A 735 -24.41 44.44 11.21
C GLU A 735 -24.50 44.98 9.76
N GLY A 736 -25.53 44.63 8.96
CA GLY A 736 -26.67 43.73 9.21
C GLY A 736 -27.66 43.60 8.02
N PHE A 737 -28.89 43.17 8.34
CA PHE A 737 -30.14 43.17 7.52
C PHE A 737 -30.44 42.08 6.46
N ALA A 738 -31.11 41.04 6.96
CA ALA A 738 -32.37 40.42 6.51
C ALA A 738 -33.09 40.85 5.21
N GLY A 739 -33.67 39.84 4.54
CA GLY A 739 -35.13 39.84 4.29
C GLY A 739 -35.61 39.52 2.87
N LEU A 740 -36.26 38.36 2.67
CA LEU A 740 -37.64 38.24 2.16
C LEU A 740 -38.11 36.77 2.17
N ASN A 741 -39.43 36.57 2.05
CA ASN A 741 -40.14 35.36 2.48
C ASN A 741 -41.38 35.10 1.60
N ILE A 742 -41.95 33.90 1.68
CA ILE A 742 -43.31 33.49 1.25
C ILE A 742 -43.56 33.22 -0.26
N GLY A 743 -44.12 32.04 -0.53
CA GLY A 743 -44.85 31.70 -1.76
C GLY A 743 -45.34 30.24 -1.74
N ARG A 744 -46.65 29.99 -1.67
CA ARG A 744 -47.26 28.65 -1.48
C ARG A 744 -48.29 28.37 -2.58
N GLY A 745 -48.16 27.24 -3.27
CA GLY A 745 -49.04 26.77 -4.35
C GLY A 745 -49.47 25.30 -4.13
N MET A 746 -50.43 24.80 -4.92
CA MET A 746 -51.12 23.53 -4.70
C MET A 746 -51.92 23.07 -5.94
N LEU A 747 -52.39 21.81 -5.95
CA LEU A 747 -53.32 21.16 -6.91
C LEU A 747 -52.72 20.73 -8.28
N SER A 748 -53.22 19.73 -9.02
CA SER A 748 -53.71 18.35 -8.71
C SER A 748 -54.21 17.65 -10.00
N ASN A 749 -54.11 16.31 -10.05
CA ASN A 749 -54.99 15.30 -10.70
C ASN A 749 -54.54 14.42 -11.91
N LEU A 750 -54.68 13.11 -11.65
CA LEU A 750 -55.27 12.01 -12.45
C LEU A 750 -54.58 11.39 -13.70
N GLY A 751 -54.42 10.07 -13.62
CA GLY A 751 -54.25 9.09 -14.70
C GLY A 751 -54.11 7.67 -14.10
N ILE A 752 -54.99 6.72 -14.46
CA ILE A 752 -55.10 5.35 -13.88
C ILE A 752 -55.08 4.30 -15.02
N THR A 753 -54.90 3.01 -14.68
CA THR A 753 -54.93 1.76 -15.50
C THR A 753 -53.58 1.30 -16.05
N GLU A 754 -53.18 0.01 -16.07
CA GLU A 754 -53.87 -1.25 -15.67
C GLU A 754 -52.84 -2.36 -15.29
N GLU A 755 -53.25 -3.40 -14.53
CA GLU A 755 -52.44 -4.60 -14.21
C GLU A 755 -52.60 -5.73 -15.25
N PRO A 756 -51.73 -6.77 -15.24
CA PRO A 756 -52.20 -8.05 -14.69
C PRO A 756 -51.17 -8.91 -13.90
N GLU A 757 -51.69 -9.67 -12.92
CA GLU A 757 -51.05 -10.75 -12.14
C GLU A 757 -51.36 -12.17 -12.74
N PRO A 758 -50.91 -13.32 -12.19
CA PRO A 758 -49.55 -13.73 -11.78
C PRO A 758 -49.20 -15.21 -12.17
N ALA A 759 -48.02 -15.72 -11.75
CA ALA A 759 -47.66 -17.12 -11.36
C ALA A 759 -46.33 -17.67 -11.95
N PRO A 760 -45.68 -18.70 -11.35
CA PRO A 760 -45.60 -19.06 -9.92
C PRO A 760 -44.13 -19.12 -9.40
N ALA A 761 -43.96 -19.30 -8.09
CA ALA A 761 -42.68 -19.16 -7.40
C ALA A 761 -41.70 -20.34 -7.55
N THR A 762 -40.41 -20.02 -7.71
CA THR A 762 -39.27 -20.94 -7.44
C THR A 762 -38.48 -20.38 -6.25
N LYS A 763 -38.29 -21.18 -5.20
CA LYS A 763 -37.64 -20.72 -3.96
C LYS A 763 -36.11 -20.67 -4.09
N THR A 764 -35.54 -19.47 -4.13
CA THR A 764 -34.11 -19.22 -3.84
C THR A 764 -34.00 -18.23 -2.69
N GLN A 765 -33.47 -18.67 -1.54
CA GLN A 765 -33.19 -17.82 -0.40
C GLN A 765 -31.99 -16.89 -0.70
N PRO A 766 -32.09 -15.57 -0.49
CA PRO A 766 -30.93 -14.68 -0.61
C PRO A 766 -30.07 -14.75 0.66
N ALA A 767 -28.81 -15.14 0.50
CA ALA A 767 -27.82 -15.31 1.58
C ALA A 767 -27.29 -13.96 2.14
N ASN A 768 -28.18 -13.09 2.61
CA ASN A 768 -27.85 -11.71 3.00
C ASN A 768 -28.17 -11.37 4.46
N GLN A 769 -28.38 -12.37 5.33
CA GLN A 769 -28.84 -12.17 6.71
C GLN A 769 -27.83 -12.55 7.82
N GLU A 770 -26.65 -13.07 7.49
CA GLU A 770 -25.58 -13.37 8.47
C GLU A 770 -24.51 -12.26 8.59
N MET A 771 -24.57 -11.21 7.77
CA MET A 771 -23.54 -10.16 7.69
C MET A 771 -23.65 -9.04 8.75
N ARG A 772 -24.20 -9.32 9.94
CA ARG A 772 -24.38 -8.34 11.02
C ARG A 772 -23.86 -8.74 12.40
N GLU A 773 -23.24 -9.91 12.54
CA GLU A 773 -22.56 -10.31 13.77
C GLU A 773 -21.04 -10.38 13.52
N MET A 774 -20.25 -9.81 14.45
CA MET A 774 -18.78 -9.75 14.43
C MET A 774 -18.13 -8.82 13.38
N ALA A 775 -18.64 -7.58 13.31
CA ALA A 775 -17.90 -6.39 12.84
C ALA A 775 -17.88 -5.32 13.95
#